data_AF-A0A7U6KSS0-F1
#
_entry.id   AF-A0A7U6KSS0-F1
#
_cell.length_a   1.000
_cell.length_b   1.000
_cell.length_c   1.000
_cell.angle_alpha   90.00
_cell.angle_beta   90.00
_cell.angle_gamma   90.00
#
_symmetry.space_group_name_H-M   'P 1'
#
loop_
_entity.id
_entity.type
_entity.pdbx_description
1 polymer ?
#
loop_
_entity_poly.entity_id
_entity_poly.type
_entity_poly.pdbx_seq_one_letter_code
_entity_poly.pdbx_strand_id
1 'polypeptide(L)'
;MADLISYQVRLQTHLLDSTSLDTDAAFRLASDNNAEDIKEDLSLLLVGPEASSLWTYIKKINSDIADKYSEACKQIPFLLKETDYLGRELKRLKESPSESATLIKTYQAGLQAIGIKWDLVEKSTSINLSERTDLEYLLRGFRSAISVVQSTSVTKRLLQDHKILVMETINTLNDSVKEFNAIRKKTIDTEALMSKYKSDLHLLRSWMTYCENGAPIVHESIAQKTKALSVVRKTIGDIFIDDVYELSEKYELHSISDALQAATDNLKRATQEEASFINSLEQIEGLEESVDALRSDLRSAVISIIDRTGDPNHCPVCMTFHKENELLQKIEKLTLAEVSSTTETLRQSVKSAKMYAQQERNEIKSLEALKRFADTNMLSSKLVVGDIQELLLSKYHDISVLNEELSSLESKFESLSLLGIDWSKYDEIRHAATIVLGKNGHVSSLEDVNKHILLLNKNIEITFKELSNLRLNLKEITEKSLHGSAPIIVPNDLSITPIGLLSNVKEIADNLESSINFLQAAEQQIDLDSKDSFEEIILSLEQILNDFDRAYYAFQNEVVAKTELVKKMEELSKSTEQLYKYSLNRDNLEKAKVLLDHIIQDYSLEKATQKSLESIRTHVSSIFSRVHAPIEYTLGDFQSETLLVSRSGTNHGINQVSTGQRAAFALSIFLALNLSAESALQSFLLMTL
;
A
#
# COMPACT_ATOMS: atom_id res chain seq x y z
N MET A 1 -34.68 -79.98 70.83
CA MET A 1 -34.39 -81.20 71.62
C MET A 1 -34.22 -82.44 70.73
N ALA A 2 -35.03 -82.66 69.69
CA ALA A 2 -34.76 -83.72 68.71
C ALA A 2 -33.47 -83.48 67.87
N ASP A 3 -33.11 -82.23 67.56
CA ASP A 3 -31.83 -81.92 66.88
C ASP A 3 -30.61 -82.02 67.79
N LEU A 4 -30.78 -81.83 69.11
CA LEU A 4 -29.70 -82.06 70.09
C LEU A 4 -29.43 -83.55 70.27
N ILE A 5 -30.46 -84.39 70.19
CA ILE A 5 -30.31 -85.85 70.20
C ILE A 5 -29.68 -86.34 68.87
N SER A 6 -30.02 -85.72 67.73
CA SER A 6 -29.39 -86.00 66.42
C SER A 6 -27.91 -85.56 66.36
N TYR A 7 -27.57 -84.40 66.94
CA TYR A 7 -26.19 -83.92 67.05
C TYR A 7 -25.36 -84.77 68.02
N GLN A 8 -25.99 -85.29 69.07
CA GLN A 8 -25.37 -86.15 70.08
C GLN A 8 -25.16 -87.58 69.57
N VAL A 9 -26.05 -88.09 68.70
CA VAL A 9 -25.85 -89.36 67.96
C VAL A 9 -24.80 -89.20 66.84
N ARG A 10 -24.69 -88.02 66.21
CA ARG A 10 -23.60 -87.69 65.26
C ARG A 10 -22.25 -87.47 65.93
N LEU A 11 -22.21 -86.87 67.12
CA LEU A 11 -21.01 -86.81 67.96
C LEU A 11 -20.62 -88.20 68.47
N GLN A 12 -21.57 -89.07 68.82
CA GLN A 12 -21.29 -90.47 69.17
C GLN A 12 -20.72 -91.26 67.99
N THR A 13 -21.18 -91.04 66.76
CA THR A 13 -20.63 -91.72 65.57
C THR A 13 -19.30 -91.14 65.12
N HIS A 14 -19.08 -89.82 65.22
CA HIS A 14 -17.77 -89.22 64.94
C HIS A 14 -16.70 -89.49 66.02
N LEU A 15 -17.08 -89.65 67.29
CA LEU A 15 -16.16 -90.07 68.36
C LEU A 15 -15.79 -91.56 68.28
N LEU A 16 -16.65 -92.38 67.66
CA LEU A 16 -16.34 -93.77 67.32
C LEU A 16 -15.37 -93.89 66.12
N ASP A 17 -15.38 -92.92 65.20
CA ASP A 17 -14.41 -92.86 64.09
C ASP A 17 -13.11 -92.10 64.43
N SER A 18 -13.14 -91.14 65.36
CA SER A 18 -11.96 -90.38 65.83
C SER A 18 -11.08 -91.16 66.82
N THR A 19 -11.44 -92.41 67.12
CA THR A 19 -10.58 -93.38 67.81
C THR A 19 -9.99 -94.40 66.83
N SER A 20 -9.98 -94.09 65.53
CA SER A 20 -9.08 -94.74 64.57
C SER A 20 -7.65 -94.21 64.78
N LEU A 21 -6.97 -94.78 65.78
CA LEU A 21 -5.55 -94.60 66.01
C LEU A 21 -4.78 -94.71 64.68
N ASP A 22 -3.97 -93.70 64.36
CA ASP A 22 -3.19 -93.64 63.12
C ASP A 22 -2.16 -94.78 63.10
N THR A 23 -2.57 -95.90 62.54
CA THR A 23 -1.77 -97.13 62.44
C THR A 23 -0.56 -96.93 61.52
N ASP A 24 -0.66 -96.02 60.56
CA ASP A 24 0.48 -95.63 59.72
C ASP A 24 1.50 -94.82 60.53
N ALA A 25 1.06 -93.93 61.43
CA ALA A 25 1.98 -93.23 62.34
C ALA A 25 2.68 -94.19 63.32
N ALA A 26 1.97 -95.22 63.83
CA ALA A 26 2.60 -96.28 64.64
C ALA A 26 3.65 -97.09 63.84
N PHE A 27 3.39 -97.33 62.55
CA PHE A 27 4.31 -98.02 61.65
C PHE A 27 5.54 -97.17 61.31
N ARG A 28 5.35 -95.88 61.03
CA ARG A 28 6.42 -94.92 60.77
C ARG A 28 7.31 -94.74 62.00
N LEU A 29 6.73 -94.65 63.19
CA LEU A 29 7.48 -94.61 64.45
C LEU A 29 8.40 -95.83 64.66
N ALA A 30 8.03 -96.99 64.11
CA ALA A 30 8.87 -98.20 64.17
C ALA A 30 9.98 -98.22 63.11
N SER A 31 9.79 -97.51 61.99
CA SER A 31 10.63 -97.61 60.79
C SER A 31 11.60 -96.44 60.63
N ASP A 32 11.19 -95.24 61.05
CA ASP A 32 11.96 -94.02 60.84
C ASP A 32 13.07 -93.82 61.87
N ASN A 33 14.18 -93.23 61.42
CA ASN A 33 15.39 -93.01 62.22
C ASN A 33 15.61 -91.52 62.58
N ASN A 34 14.80 -90.61 62.04
CA ASN A 34 14.93 -89.17 62.22
C ASN A 34 14.18 -88.69 63.47
N ALA A 35 14.86 -87.93 64.33
CA ALA A 35 14.31 -87.56 65.64
C ALA A 35 13.12 -86.57 65.59
N GLU A 36 13.04 -85.71 64.56
CA GLU A 36 11.91 -84.77 64.38
C GLU A 36 10.68 -85.48 63.82
N ASP A 37 10.85 -86.31 62.79
CA ASP A 37 9.78 -87.13 62.19
C ASP A 37 9.17 -88.08 63.24
N ILE A 38 10.01 -88.68 64.10
CA ILE A 38 9.55 -89.52 65.22
C ILE A 38 8.70 -88.71 66.22
N LYS A 39 9.02 -87.44 66.50
CA LYS A 39 8.22 -86.60 67.42
C LYS A 39 6.88 -86.21 66.79
N GLU A 40 6.87 -85.92 65.50
CA GLU A 40 5.65 -85.61 64.75
C GLU A 40 4.74 -86.84 64.66
N ASP A 41 5.28 -88.01 64.32
CA ASP A 41 4.54 -89.28 64.30
C ASP A 41 4.04 -89.70 65.69
N LEU A 42 4.83 -89.45 66.76
CA LEU A 42 4.40 -89.65 68.14
C LEU A 42 3.24 -88.70 68.49
N SER A 43 3.27 -87.45 68.01
CA SER A 43 2.20 -86.47 68.24
C SER A 43 0.90 -86.82 67.50
N LEU A 44 1.03 -87.31 66.26
CA LEU A 44 -0.07 -87.81 65.43
C LEU A 44 -0.70 -89.06 66.06
N LEU A 45 0.11 -89.97 66.59
CA LEU A 45 -0.35 -91.19 67.25
C LEU A 45 -1.08 -90.92 68.57
N LEU A 46 -0.67 -89.89 69.33
CA LEU A 46 -1.20 -89.62 70.68
C LEU A 46 -2.34 -88.61 70.71
N VAL A 47 -2.32 -87.59 69.85
CA VAL A 47 -3.26 -86.46 69.89
C VAL A 47 -4.13 -86.41 68.62
N GLY A 48 -3.73 -87.09 67.55
CA GLY A 48 -4.49 -87.22 66.30
C GLY A 48 -4.13 -86.18 65.22
N PRO A 49 -4.33 -86.50 63.93
CA PRO A 49 -3.99 -85.64 62.80
C PRO A 49 -4.78 -84.32 62.77
N GLU A 50 -6.05 -84.35 63.18
CA GLU A 50 -6.94 -83.20 63.19
C GLU A 50 -6.45 -82.12 64.17
N ALA A 51 -5.98 -82.52 65.36
CA ALA A 51 -5.43 -81.60 66.36
C ALA A 51 -4.11 -80.96 65.92
N SER A 52 -3.22 -81.72 65.24
CA SER A 52 -1.98 -81.17 64.67
C SER A 52 -2.25 -80.15 63.56
N SER A 53 -3.23 -80.45 62.69
CA SER A 53 -3.65 -79.52 61.62
C SER A 53 -4.27 -78.23 62.18
N LEU A 54 -5.10 -78.34 63.22
CA LEU A 54 -5.69 -77.20 63.94
C LEU A 54 -4.60 -76.33 64.56
N TRP A 55 -3.57 -76.94 65.15
CA TRP A 55 -2.45 -76.20 65.75
C TRP A 55 -1.64 -75.42 64.72
N THR A 56 -1.39 -76.02 63.55
CA THR A 56 -0.72 -75.35 62.43
C THR A 56 -1.55 -74.16 61.93
N TYR A 57 -2.88 -74.31 61.88
CA TYR A 57 -3.80 -73.24 61.51
C TYR A 57 -3.81 -72.10 62.55
N ILE A 58 -3.80 -72.41 63.85
CA ILE A 58 -3.69 -71.43 64.94
C ILE A 58 -2.39 -70.63 64.82
N LYS A 59 -1.25 -71.30 64.57
CA LYS A 59 0.04 -70.63 64.35
C LYS A 59 0.00 -69.68 63.14
N LYS A 60 -0.63 -70.10 62.04
CA LYS A 60 -0.79 -69.27 60.84
C LYS A 60 -1.66 -68.05 61.10
N ILE A 61 -2.81 -68.21 61.75
CA ILE A 61 -3.68 -67.08 62.14
C ILE A 61 -2.92 -66.10 63.04
N ASN A 62 -2.11 -66.59 63.98
CA ASN A 62 -1.32 -65.71 64.84
C ASN A 62 -0.31 -64.87 64.02
N SER A 63 0.36 -65.48 63.04
CA SER A 63 1.24 -64.75 62.11
C SER A 63 0.49 -63.69 61.31
N ASP A 64 -0.65 -64.04 60.71
CA ASP A 64 -1.46 -63.10 59.91
C ASP A 64 -2.00 -61.93 60.75
N ILE A 65 -2.38 -62.19 62.01
CA ILE A 65 -2.80 -61.15 62.96
C ILE A 65 -1.64 -60.27 63.38
N ALA A 66 -0.45 -60.84 63.61
CA ALA A 66 0.75 -60.08 63.94
C ALA A 66 1.16 -59.12 62.81
N ASP A 67 1.07 -59.56 61.55
CA ASP A 67 1.36 -58.73 60.38
C ASP A 67 0.35 -57.59 60.23
N LYS A 68 -0.94 -57.88 60.31
CA LYS A 68 -2.00 -56.87 60.26
C LYS A 68 -1.93 -55.88 61.43
N TYR A 69 -1.56 -56.35 62.62
CA TYR A 69 -1.32 -55.47 63.78
C TYR A 69 -0.13 -54.54 63.53
N SER A 70 0.98 -55.06 62.98
CA SER A 70 2.14 -54.25 62.61
C SER A 70 1.80 -53.19 61.56
N GLU A 71 1.01 -53.54 60.56
CA GLU A 71 0.53 -52.61 59.55
C GLU A 71 -0.36 -51.50 60.14
N ALA A 72 -1.34 -51.87 60.98
CA ALA A 72 -2.18 -50.89 61.68
C ALA A 72 -1.34 -49.95 62.58
N CYS A 73 -0.34 -50.48 63.28
CA CYS A 73 0.60 -49.70 64.09
C CYS A 73 1.46 -48.73 63.28
N LYS A 74 1.76 -49.03 62.00
CA LYS A 74 2.49 -48.12 61.10
C LYS A 74 1.60 -47.01 60.51
N GLN A 75 0.33 -47.32 60.22
CA GLN A 75 -0.61 -46.37 59.61
C GLN A 75 -1.15 -45.32 60.58
N ILE A 76 -1.37 -45.69 61.86
CA ILE A 76 -1.92 -44.76 62.87
C ILE A 76 -1.05 -43.49 63.06
N PRO A 77 0.29 -43.57 63.20
CA PRO A 77 1.14 -42.37 63.30
C PRO A 77 1.09 -41.46 62.08
N PHE A 78 0.89 -42.02 60.88
CA PHE A 78 0.76 -41.24 59.64
C PHE A 78 -0.55 -40.46 59.65
N LEU A 79 -1.67 -41.15 59.92
CA LEU A 79 -2.99 -40.52 60.01
C LEU A 79 -3.07 -39.48 61.13
N LEU A 80 -2.44 -39.74 62.29
CA LEU A 80 -2.35 -38.76 63.38
C LEU A 80 -1.68 -37.47 62.91
N LYS A 81 -0.50 -37.57 62.28
CA LYS A 81 0.22 -36.41 61.73
C LYS A 81 -0.59 -35.66 60.67
N GLU A 82 -1.30 -36.40 59.82
CA GLU A 82 -2.17 -35.82 58.79
C GLU A 82 -3.35 -35.07 59.41
N THR A 83 -4.03 -35.67 60.40
CA THR A 83 -5.12 -35.00 61.14
C THR A 83 -4.63 -33.76 61.89
N ASP A 84 -3.45 -33.80 62.50
CA ASP A 84 -2.85 -32.66 63.21
C ASP A 84 -2.43 -31.54 62.25
N TYR A 85 -1.96 -31.89 61.05
CA TYR A 85 -1.64 -30.93 60.00
C TYR A 85 -2.90 -30.25 59.48
N LEU A 86 -3.91 -31.03 59.08
CA LEU A 86 -5.19 -30.52 58.59
C LEU A 86 -5.92 -29.69 59.66
N GLY A 87 -5.84 -30.10 60.93
CA GLY A 87 -6.41 -29.36 62.05
C GLY A 87 -5.74 -28.00 62.28
N ARG A 88 -4.40 -27.93 62.20
CA ARG A 88 -3.65 -26.67 62.27
C ARG A 88 -3.96 -25.76 61.09
N GLU A 89 -4.05 -26.31 59.89
CA GLU A 89 -4.33 -25.55 58.68
C GLU A 89 -5.75 -24.97 58.69
N LEU A 90 -6.75 -25.74 59.15
CA LEU A 90 -8.10 -25.24 59.36
C LEU A 90 -8.18 -24.15 60.42
N LYS A 91 -7.40 -24.27 61.49
CA LYS A 91 -7.32 -23.23 62.52
C LYS A 91 -6.74 -21.93 61.93
N ARG A 92 -5.67 -22.02 61.12
CA ARG A 92 -5.09 -20.89 60.40
C ARG A 92 -6.09 -20.22 59.46
N LEU A 93 -6.82 -21.00 58.66
CA LEU A 93 -7.83 -20.47 57.72
C LEU A 93 -9.04 -19.85 58.43
N LYS A 94 -9.45 -20.39 59.59
CA LYS A 94 -10.54 -19.81 60.41
C LYS A 94 -10.14 -18.53 61.15
N GLU A 95 -8.89 -18.43 61.57
CA GLU A 95 -8.36 -17.26 62.28
C GLU A 95 -7.96 -16.12 61.33
N SER A 96 -7.97 -16.34 60.00
CA SER A 96 -7.75 -15.28 59.02
C SER A 96 -8.87 -14.24 59.10
N PRO A 97 -8.58 -12.96 59.41
CA PRO A 97 -9.59 -11.92 59.50
C PRO A 97 -10.25 -11.66 58.12
N SER A 98 -11.56 -11.43 58.11
CA SER A 98 -12.30 -10.98 56.92
C SER A 98 -12.08 -9.48 56.74
N GLU A 99 -11.12 -9.12 55.89
CA GLU A 99 -10.82 -7.73 55.53
C GLU A 99 -11.75 -7.18 54.44
N SER A 100 -12.48 -8.06 53.73
CA SER A 100 -13.35 -7.64 52.62
C SER A 100 -14.50 -6.75 53.09
N ALA A 101 -15.14 -7.06 54.22
CA ALA A 101 -16.27 -6.30 54.72
C ALA A 101 -15.90 -4.89 55.20
N THR A 102 -14.70 -4.71 55.75
CA THR A 102 -14.20 -3.38 56.13
C THR A 102 -13.84 -2.55 54.90
N LEU A 103 -13.18 -3.16 53.92
CA LEU A 103 -12.80 -2.49 52.67
C LEU A 103 -14.01 -2.13 51.79
N ILE A 104 -15.06 -2.97 51.75
CA ILE A 104 -16.31 -2.63 51.07
C ILE A 104 -16.99 -1.43 51.73
N LYS A 105 -16.96 -1.34 53.07
CA LYS A 105 -17.50 -0.18 53.79
C LYS A 105 -16.71 1.09 53.52
N THR A 106 -15.37 1.02 53.44
CA THR A 106 -14.56 2.20 53.10
C THR A 106 -14.83 2.67 51.67
N TYR A 107 -14.95 1.74 50.72
CA TYR A 107 -15.36 2.03 49.35
C TYR A 107 -16.74 2.71 49.29
N GLN A 108 -17.75 2.13 49.95
CA GLN A 108 -19.11 2.69 50.00
C GLN A 108 -19.16 4.06 50.67
N ALA A 109 -18.39 4.27 51.74
CA ALA A 109 -18.26 5.58 52.39
C ALA A 109 -17.64 6.62 51.45
N GLY A 110 -16.68 6.21 50.62
CA GLY A 110 -16.11 7.05 49.57
C GLY A 110 -17.15 7.45 48.52
N LEU A 111 -17.96 6.50 48.03
CA LEU A 111 -19.05 6.81 47.08
C LEU A 111 -20.07 7.79 47.66
N GLN A 112 -20.45 7.60 48.94
CA GLN A 112 -21.35 8.50 49.65
C GLN A 112 -20.77 9.89 49.85
N ALA A 113 -19.46 10.00 50.09
CA ALA A 113 -18.78 11.28 50.28
C ALA A 113 -18.77 12.14 49.00
N ILE A 114 -18.69 11.50 47.82
CA ILE A 114 -18.83 12.18 46.52
C ILE A 114 -20.32 12.43 46.17
N GLY A 115 -21.28 11.86 46.92
CA GLY A 115 -22.71 12.04 46.66
C GLY A 115 -23.20 11.24 45.45
N ILE A 116 -22.65 10.04 45.23
CA ILE A 116 -23.09 9.16 44.13
C ILE A 116 -24.54 8.71 44.34
N LYS A 117 -25.35 8.85 43.28
CA LYS A 117 -26.80 8.58 43.25
C LYS A 117 -27.14 7.16 42.80
N TRP A 118 -26.16 6.27 42.73
CA TRP A 118 -26.39 4.86 42.40
C TRP A 118 -27.22 4.19 43.51
N ASP A 119 -27.96 3.14 43.16
CA ASP A 119 -28.68 2.32 44.14
C ASP A 119 -27.67 1.53 44.98
N LEU A 120 -27.09 2.18 45.98
CA LEU A 120 -26.19 1.59 46.96
C LEU A 120 -27.04 0.69 47.87
N VAL A 121 -27.13 -0.59 47.54
CA VAL A 121 -27.75 -1.57 48.43
C VAL A 121 -26.86 -1.70 49.67
N GLU A 122 -27.17 -0.93 50.73
CA GLU A 122 -26.47 -0.83 52.03
C GLU A 122 -26.21 -2.18 52.74
N LYS A 123 -26.73 -3.28 52.20
CA LYS A 123 -26.66 -4.63 52.78
C LYS A 123 -26.00 -5.67 51.88
N SER A 124 -25.56 -5.31 50.69
CA SER A 124 -24.92 -6.29 49.81
C SER A 124 -23.43 -6.42 50.17
N THR A 125 -23.02 -7.65 50.50
CA THR A 125 -21.60 -8.06 50.64
C THR A 125 -20.95 -8.29 49.28
N SER A 126 -21.62 -7.92 48.19
CA SER A 126 -21.22 -8.14 46.80
C SER A 126 -20.77 -6.85 46.15
N ILE A 127 -19.66 -6.91 45.43
CA ILE A 127 -19.13 -5.80 44.64
C ILE A 127 -19.60 -5.98 43.19
N ASN A 128 -20.18 -4.93 42.58
CA ASN A 128 -20.62 -4.98 41.19
C ASN A 128 -19.52 -4.46 40.26
N LEU A 129 -19.14 -5.26 39.26
CA LEU A 129 -18.10 -4.92 38.30
C LEU A 129 -18.43 -3.70 37.42
N SER A 130 -19.72 -3.40 37.20
CA SER A 130 -20.11 -2.22 36.40
C SER A 130 -19.75 -0.90 37.09
N GLU A 131 -19.71 -0.88 38.42
CA GLU A 131 -19.35 0.32 39.20
C GLU A 131 -17.93 0.78 38.88
N ARG A 132 -17.01 -0.15 38.59
CA ARG A 132 -15.65 0.18 38.15
C ARG A 132 -15.66 0.92 36.81
N THR A 133 -16.41 0.41 35.83
CA THR A 133 -16.45 1.04 34.49
C THR A 133 -17.08 2.42 34.55
N ASP A 134 -18.08 2.61 35.42
CA ASP A 134 -18.74 3.90 35.60
C ASP A 134 -17.80 4.92 36.28
N LEU A 135 -17.02 4.50 37.30
CA LEU A 135 -15.98 5.33 37.92
C LEU A 135 -14.88 5.71 36.92
N GLU A 136 -14.42 4.77 36.08
CA GLU A 136 -13.43 5.04 35.03
C GLU A 136 -13.96 6.03 33.97
N TYR A 137 -15.23 5.90 33.59
CA TYR A 137 -15.90 6.83 32.68
C TYR A 137 -15.93 8.25 33.26
N LEU A 138 -16.33 8.39 34.53
CA LEU A 138 -16.37 9.66 35.23
C LEU A 138 -14.97 10.28 35.32
N LEU A 139 -13.97 9.50 35.76
CA LEU A 139 -12.57 9.93 35.85
C LEU A 139 -12.06 10.45 34.50
N ARG A 140 -12.31 9.71 33.42
CA ARG A 140 -11.88 10.09 32.06
C ARG A 140 -12.55 11.38 31.61
N GLY A 141 -13.85 11.53 31.88
CA GLY A 141 -14.59 12.73 31.49
C GLY A 141 -14.12 13.97 32.24
N PHE A 142 -13.86 13.88 33.56
CA PHE A 142 -13.28 15.01 34.32
C PHE A 142 -11.86 15.37 33.84
N ARG A 143 -11.01 14.38 33.55
CA ARG A 143 -9.68 14.63 32.95
C ARG A 143 -9.79 15.33 31.60
N SER A 144 -10.74 14.91 30.76
CA SER A 144 -11.02 15.58 29.49
C SER A 144 -11.44 17.03 29.71
N ALA A 145 -12.32 17.27 30.68
CA ALA A 145 -12.81 18.62 31.00
C ALA A 145 -11.69 19.56 31.47
N ILE A 146 -10.73 19.05 32.25
CA ILE A 146 -9.55 19.83 32.67
C ILE A 146 -8.65 20.17 31.47
N SER A 147 -8.44 19.23 30.55
CA SER A 147 -7.54 19.44 29.41
C SER A 147 -7.95 20.58 28.48
N VAL A 148 -9.24 20.95 28.48
CA VAL A 148 -9.79 22.02 27.65
C VAL A 148 -9.41 23.41 28.17
N VAL A 149 -9.15 23.56 29.48
CA VAL A 149 -8.85 24.86 30.10
C VAL A 149 -7.48 24.80 30.79
N GLN A 150 -6.55 25.64 30.35
CA GLN A 150 -5.22 25.77 30.96
C GLN A 150 -5.25 26.62 32.24
N SER A 151 -6.05 26.23 33.23
CA SER A 151 -6.16 26.92 34.51
C SER A 151 -6.03 25.94 35.67
N THR A 152 -5.40 26.38 36.76
CA THR A 152 -5.44 25.67 38.03
C THR A 152 -6.81 25.83 38.68
N SER A 153 -7.44 24.75 39.15
CA SER A 153 -8.80 24.68 39.71
C SER A 153 -9.90 24.89 38.68
N VAL A 154 -10.11 23.88 37.82
CA VAL A 154 -11.18 23.90 36.83
C VAL A 154 -12.50 23.62 37.53
N THR A 155 -13.45 24.54 37.37
CA THR A 155 -14.81 24.41 37.91
C THR A 155 -15.84 24.45 36.78
N LYS A 156 -17.05 23.96 37.04
CA LYS A 156 -18.17 24.03 36.09
C LYS A 156 -18.45 25.48 35.63
N ARG A 157 -18.41 26.43 36.56
CA ARG A 157 -18.60 27.85 36.25
C ARG A 157 -17.52 28.37 35.29
N LEU A 158 -16.26 28.01 35.53
CA LEU A 158 -15.15 28.43 34.68
C LEU A 158 -15.30 27.89 33.25
N LEU A 159 -15.73 26.65 33.07
CA LEU A 159 -16.01 26.10 31.73
C LEU A 159 -17.16 26.83 31.03
N GLN A 160 -18.21 27.21 31.76
CA GLN A 160 -19.32 28.00 31.20
C GLN A 160 -18.87 29.41 30.80
N ASP A 161 -18.06 30.06 31.64
CA ASP A 161 -17.47 31.38 31.33
C ASP A 161 -16.52 31.27 30.12
N HIS A 162 -15.72 30.20 30.04
CA HIS A 162 -14.85 29.93 28.90
C HIS A 162 -15.66 29.64 27.61
N LYS A 163 -16.82 28.97 27.70
CA LYS A 163 -17.74 28.82 26.55
C LYS A 163 -18.12 30.15 25.95
N ILE A 164 -18.52 31.10 26.80
CA ILE A 164 -18.97 32.43 26.37
C ILE A 164 -17.80 33.15 25.67
N LEU A 165 -16.62 33.14 26.28
CA LEU A 165 -15.41 33.74 25.70
C LEU A 165 -15.04 33.13 24.34
N VAL A 166 -15.10 31.80 24.22
CA VAL A 166 -14.83 31.09 22.96
C VAL A 166 -15.85 31.46 21.89
N MET A 167 -17.14 31.51 22.23
CA MET A 167 -18.18 31.91 21.28
C MET A 167 -18.03 33.37 20.82
N GLU A 168 -17.70 34.30 21.72
CA GLU A 168 -17.40 35.69 21.36
C GLU A 168 -16.19 35.78 20.43
N THR A 169 -15.14 35.00 20.70
CA THR A 169 -13.94 34.94 19.86
C THR A 169 -14.22 34.34 18.49
N ILE A 170 -15.08 33.32 18.40
CA ILE A 170 -15.52 32.76 17.10
C ILE A 170 -16.23 33.83 16.28
N ASN A 171 -17.09 34.65 16.89
CA ASN A 171 -17.83 35.69 16.18
C ASN A 171 -16.87 36.78 15.65
N THR A 172 -15.94 37.27 16.47
CA THR A 172 -14.95 38.28 16.06
C THR A 172 -14.00 37.73 14.99
N LEU A 173 -13.58 36.46 15.09
CA LEU A 173 -12.76 35.80 14.07
C LEU A 173 -13.54 35.57 12.77
N ASN A 174 -14.82 35.23 12.81
CA ASN A 174 -15.64 35.09 11.60
C ASN A 174 -15.68 36.41 10.81
N ASP A 175 -15.85 37.54 11.50
CA ASP A 175 -15.86 38.85 10.83
C ASP A 175 -14.46 39.22 10.31
N SER A 176 -13.41 38.93 11.08
CA SER A 176 -12.02 39.11 10.64
C SER A 176 -11.68 38.23 9.42
N VAL A 177 -12.20 37.01 9.34
CA VAL A 177 -12.03 36.09 8.19
C VAL A 177 -12.76 36.62 6.96
N LYS A 178 -13.97 37.18 7.10
CA LYS A 178 -14.68 37.83 5.98
C LYS A 178 -13.88 39.00 5.43
N GLU A 179 -13.36 39.85 6.31
CA GLU A 179 -12.53 41.00 5.94
C GLU A 179 -11.22 40.55 5.28
N PHE A 180 -10.53 39.58 5.89
CA PHE A 180 -9.29 39.00 5.36
C PHE A 180 -9.49 38.43 3.95
N ASN A 181 -10.56 37.66 3.72
CA ASN A 181 -10.85 37.11 2.39
C ASN A 181 -11.19 38.18 1.35
N ALA A 182 -11.92 39.23 1.74
CA ALA A 182 -12.23 40.35 0.85
C ALA A 182 -10.96 41.10 0.43
N ILE A 183 -10.05 41.39 1.37
CA ILE A 183 -8.77 42.06 1.08
C ILE A 183 -7.84 41.13 0.29
N ARG A 184 -7.79 39.85 0.63
CA ARG A 184 -6.98 38.86 -0.10
C ARG A 184 -7.42 38.75 -1.55
N LYS A 185 -8.73 38.71 -1.81
CA LYS A 185 -9.26 38.72 -3.18
C LYS A 185 -8.85 39.97 -3.93
N LYS A 186 -9.04 41.16 -3.33
CA LYS A 186 -8.58 42.44 -3.91
C LYS A 186 -7.08 42.43 -4.22
N THR A 187 -6.27 41.84 -3.34
CA THR A 187 -4.81 41.74 -3.53
C THR A 187 -4.47 40.92 -4.77
N ILE A 188 -5.12 39.76 -4.94
CA ILE A 188 -4.95 38.90 -6.12
C ILE A 188 -5.39 39.62 -7.39
N ASP A 189 -6.54 40.29 -7.37
CA ASP A 189 -7.07 41.05 -8.51
C ASP A 189 -6.13 42.21 -8.90
N THR A 190 -5.60 42.95 -7.92
CA THR A 190 -4.62 44.03 -8.14
C THR A 190 -3.27 43.50 -8.63
N GLU A 191 -2.81 42.35 -8.14
CA GLU A 191 -1.60 41.66 -8.63
C GLU A 191 -1.75 41.25 -10.11
N ALA A 192 -2.90 40.70 -10.48
CA ALA A 192 -3.22 40.35 -11.86
C ALA A 192 -3.23 41.61 -12.77
N LEU A 193 -3.85 42.70 -12.32
CA LEU A 193 -3.84 43.98 -13.04
C LEU A 193 -2.43 44.54 -13.20
N MET A 194 -1.60 44.48 -12.16
CA MET A 194 -0.21 44.92 -12.21
C MET A 194 0.60 44.09 -13.22
N SER A 195 0.40 42.77 -13.24
CA SER A 195 1.07 41.88 -14.18
C SER A 195 0.67 42.20 -15.63
N LYS A 196 -0.61 42.50 -15.87
CA LYS A 196 -1.11 42.96 -17.17
C LYS A 196 -0.45 44.27 -17.59
N TYR A 197 -0.43 45.29 -16.73
CA TYR A 197 0.21 46.57 -17.06
C TYR A 197 1.71 46.42 -17.35
N LYS A 198 2.42 45.54 -16.65
CA LYS A 198 3.84 45.24 -16.94
C LYS A 198 4.01 44.57 -18.31
N SER A 199 3.13 43.64 -18.66
CA SER A 199 3.12 42.99 -19.98
C SER A 199 2.85 44.00 -21.09
N ASP A 200 1.80 44.80 -20.94
CA ASP A 200 1.41 45.85 -21.89
C ASP A 200 2.54 46.88 -22.07
N LEU A 201 3.23 47.23 -20.98
CA LEU A 201 4.37 48.14 -21.02
C LEU A 201 5.59 47.52 -21.72
N HIS A 202 5.90 46.25 -21.48
CA HIS A 202 6.96 45.55 -22.21
C HIS A 202 6.67 45.51 -23.71
N LEU A 203 5.41 45.26 -24.06
CA LEU A 203 4.95 45.24 -25.45
C LEU A 203 5.07 46.61 -26.11
N LEU A 204 4.60 47.68 -25.46
CA LEU A 204 4.74 49.03 -25.98
C LEU A 204 6.19 49.50 -26.06
N ARG A 205 7.06 49.11 -25.12
CA ARG A 205 8.51 49.38 -25.22
C ARG A 205 9.12 48.65 -26.41
N SER A 206 8.71 47.40 -26.64
CA SER A 206 9.13 46.65 -27.83
C SER A 206 8.61 47.31 -29.11
N TRP A 207 7.38 47.83 -29.12
CA TRP A 207 6.84 48.57 -30.26
C TRP A 207 7.51 49.94 -30.46
N MET A 208 7.87 50.62 -29.37
CA MET A 208 8.57 51.89 -29.40
C MET A 208 9.89 51.79 -30.16
N THR A 209 10.65 50.70 -30.02
CA THR A 209 11.88 50.50 -30.81
C THR A 209 11.61 50.44 -32.31
N TYR A 210 10.47 49.88 -32.75
CA TYR A 210 10.09 49.93 -34.17
C TYR A 210 9.73 51.35 -34.61
N CYS A 211 8.99 52.09 -33.78
CA CYS A 211 8.62 53.48 -34.07
C CYS A 211 9.81 54.44 -34.10
N GLU A 212 10.76 54.32 -33.18
CA GLU A 212 11.98 55.14 -33.12
C GLU A 212 12.83 55.01 -34.38
N ASN A 213 12.88 53.81 -34.95
CA ASN A 213 13.60 53.54 -36.18
C ASN A 213 12.77 53.81 -37.45
N GLY A 214 11.54 54.32 -37.33
CA GLY A 214 10.70 54.68 -38.47
C GLY A 214 10.15 53.47 -39.27
N ALA A 215 10.24 52.25 -38.75
CA ALA A 215 9.78 51.04 -39.41
C ALA A 215 8.30 51.10 -39.88
N PRO A 216 7.34 51.66 -39.11
CA PRO A 216 5.95 51.81 -39.56
C PRO A 216 5.76 52.68 -40.80
N ILE A 217 6.54 53.76 -40.90
CA ILE A 217 6.45 54.68 -42.05
C ILE A 217 6.99 53.99 -43.30
N VAL A 218 8.11 53.27 -43.18
CA VAL A 218 8.72 52.52 -44.30
C VAL A 218 7.78 51.41 -44.77
N HIS A 219 7.25 50.62 -43.85
CA HIS A 219 6.33 49.53 -44.16
C HIS A 219 5.04 50.02 -44.86
N GLU A 220 4.43 51.10 -44.35
CA GLU A 220 3.26 51.71 -44.98
C GLU A 220 3.58 52.29 -46.37
N SER A 221 4.74 52.94 -46.52
CA SER A 221 5.18 53.49 -47.81
C SER A 221 5.40 52.40 -48.86
N ILE A 222 6.01 51.27 -48.49
CA ILE A 222 6.19 50.11 -49.38
C ILE A 222 4.82 49.57 -49.82
N ALA A 223 3.89 49.38 -48.89
CA ALA A 223 2.55 48.88 -49.20
C ALA A 223 1.77 49.84 -50.14
N GLN A 224 1.88 51.16 -49.92
CA GLN A 224 1.24 52.15 -50.79
C GLN A 224 1.85 52.18 -52.19
N LYS A 225 3.19 52.16 -52.29
CA LYS A 225 3.91 52.23 -53.58
C LYS A 225 3.79 50.94 -54.39
N THR A 226 3.82 49.77 -53.75
CA THR A 226 3.52 48.47 -54.43
C THR A 226 2.10 48.45 -54.98
N LYS A 227 1.11 48.97 -54.23
CA LYS A 227 -0.26 49.11 -54.72
C LYS A 227 -0.33 50.07 -55.91
N ALA A 228 0.31 51.24 -55.83
CA ALA A 228 0.36 52.21 -56.93
C ALA A 228 0.99 51.59 -58.20
N LEU A 229 2.12 50.89 -58.06
CA LEU A 229 2.78 50.18 -59.15
C LEU A 229 1.89 49.09 -59.75
N SER A 230 1.13 48.34 -58.93
CA SER A 230 0.17 47.35 -59.45
C SER A 230 -0.95 47.98 -60.26
N VAL A 231 -1.38 49.21 -59.92
CA VAL A 231 -2.38 49.97 -60.67
C VAL A 231 -1.81 50.43 -62.01
N VAL A 232 -0.59 50.99 -62.02
CA VAL A 232 0.05 51.44 -63.27
C VAL A 232 0.35 50.26 -64.20
N ARG A 233 0.84 49.12 -63.68
CA ARG A 233 1.04 47.91 -64.50
C ARG A 233 -0.26 47.40 -65.14
N LYS A 234 -1.38 47.45 -64.42
CA LYS A 234 -2.70 47.10 -64.98
C LYS A 234 -3.13 48.05 -66.10
N THR A 235 -2.75 49.33 -66.04
CA THR A 235 -3.06 50.29 -67.12
C THR A 235 -2.24 50.08 -68.39
N ILE A 236 -1.03 49.51 -68.30
CA ILE A 236 -0.19 49.22 -69.47
C ILE A 236 -0.61 47.90 -70.13
N GLY A 237 -0.96 46.87 -69.34
CA GLY A 237 -1.26 45.53 -69.86
C GLY A 237 0.00 44.77 -70.29
N ASP A 238 -0.14 43.84 -71.25
CA ASP A 238 0.94 42.97 -71.74
C ASP A 238 1.77 43.58 -72.88
N ILE A 239 1.94 44.91 -72.86
CA ILE A 239 2.74 45.61 -73.86
C ILE A 239 4.16 45.72 -73.32
N PHE A 240 5.15 45.37 -74.15
CA PHE A 240 6.55 45.60 -73.86
C PHE A 240 7.01 46.89 -74.53
N ILE A 241 7.85 47.67 -73.85
CA ILE A 241 8.39 48.91 -74.41
C ILE A 241 9.22 48.63 -75.68
N ASP A 242 9.85 47.45 -75.74
CA ASP A 242 10.62 46.97 -76.90
C ASP A 242 9.75 46.69 -78.14
N ASP A 243 8.44 46.55 -77.97
CA ASP A 243 7.49 46.35 -79.08
C ASP A 243 7.01 47.69 -79.70
N VAL A 244 7.40 48.83 -79.12
CA VAL A 244 7.02 50.17 -79.59
C VAL A 244 8.21 50.86 -80.26
N TYR A 245 8.30 50.71 -81.58
CA TYR A 245 9.26 51.42 -82.43
C TYR A 245 8.88 52.90 -82.61
N GLU A 246 9.88 53.75 -82.85
CA GLU A 246 9.71 55.15 -83.24
C GLU A 246 8.87 55.24 -84.53
N LEU A 247 7.74 55.96 -84.45
CA LEU A 247 6.81 56.11 -85.55
C LEU A 247 7.26 57.27 -86.45
N SER A 248 7.11 57.12 -87.75
CA SER A 248 7.38 58.24 -88.66
C SER A 248 6.33 59.35 -88.50
N GLU A 249 6.73 60.61 -88.68
CA GLU A 249 5.89 61.82 -88.61
C GLU A 249 4.58 61.72 -89.43
N LYS A 250 4.57 60.92 -90.51
CA LYS A 250 3.38 60.66 -91.37
C LYS A 250 2.17 60.09 -90.61
N TYR A 251 2.36 59.36 -89.52
CA TYR A 251 1.26 58.71 -88.78
C TYR A 251 0.91 59.42 -87.48
N GLU A 252 1.78 60.31 -86.99
CA GLU A 252 1.62 60.93 -85.68
C GLU A 252 0.30 61.66 -85.55
N LEU A 253 -0.15 62.39 -86.59
CA LEU A 253 -1.36 63.24 -86.60
C LEU A 253 -2.67 62.51 -86.93
N HIS A 254 -2.63 61.21 -87.20
CA HIS A 254 -3.82 60.44 -87.60
C HIS A 254 -4.46 59.76 -86.39
N SER A 255 -5.74 59.35 -86.51
CA SER A 255 -6.35 58.44 -85.54
C SER A 255 -5.70 57.05 -85.65
N ILE A 256 -5.72 56.22 -84.60
CA ILE A 256 -5.12 54.87 -84.66
C ILE A 256 -5.68 54.04 -85.82
N SER A 257 -7.00 54.10 -86.04
CA SER A 257 -7.65 53.34 -87.11
C SER A 257 -7.20 53.81 -88.49
N ASP A 258 -7.10 55.13 -88.69
CA ASP A 258 -6.67 55.73 -89.96
C ASP A 258 -5.18 55.47 -90.21
N ALA A 259 -4.35 55.58 -89.16
CA ALA A 259 -2.92 55.29 -89.22
C ALA A 259 -2.66 53.81 -89.54
N LEU A 260 -3.38 52.88 -88.92
CA LEU A 260 -3.29 51.44 -89.23
C LEU A 260 -3.71 51.15 -90.67
N GLN A 261 -4.78 51.78 -91.15
CA GLN A 261 -5.22 51.61 -92.53
C GLN A 261 -4.20 52.18 -93.51
N ALA A 262 -3.70 53.40 -93.26
CA ALA A 262 -2.67 54.04 -94.07
C ALA A 262 -1.37 53.23 -94.11
N ALA A 263 -0.90 52.72 -92.96
CA ALA A 263 0.28 51.86 -92.88
C ALA A 263 0.07 50.52 -93.59
N THR A 264 -1.11 49.91 -93.48
CA THR A 264 -1.45 48.68 -94.20
C THR A 264 -1.48 48.90 -95.72
N ASP A 265 -2.00 50.04 -96.18
CA ASP A 265 -2.05 50.38 -97.60
C ASP A 265 -0.67 50.79 -98.14
N ASN A 266 0.15 51.49 -97.35
CA ASN A 266 1.56 51.75 -97.64
C ASN A 266 2.36 50.45 -97.73
N LEU A 267 2.18 49.50 -96.81
CA LEU A 267 2.82 48.19 -96.87
C LEU A 267 2.41 47.41 -98.13
N LYS A 268 1.12 47.43 -98.50
CA LYS A 268 0.65 46.82 -99.76
C LYS A 268 1.31 47.46 -100.98
N ARG A 269 1.41 48.79 -101.03
CA ARG A 269 2.10 49.50 -102.11
C ARG A 269 3.59 49.16 -102.15
N ALA A 270 4.26 49.21 -101.00
CA ALA A 270 5.67 48.88 -100.87
C ALA A 270 5.98 47.45 -101.31
N THR A 271 5.13 46.48 -100.93
CA THR A 271 5.30 45.08 -101.33
C THR A 271 4.99 44.82 -102.81
N GLN A 272 4.03 45.57 -103.39
CA GLN A 272 3.77 45.54 -104.84
C GLN A 272 4.91 46.16 -105.65
N GLU A 273 5.49 47.27 -105.17
CA GLU A 273 6.67 47.89 -105.76
C GLU A 273 7.91 47.01 -105.61
N GLU A 274 8.12 46.40 -104.45
CA GLU A 274 9.18 45.40 -104.25
C GLU A 274 9.03 44.26 -105.27
N ALA A 275 7.82 43.71 -105.42
CA ALA A 275 7.55 42.64 -106.39
C ALA A 275 7.72 43.10 -107.84
N SER A 276 7.34 44.34 -108.19
CA SER A 276 7.50 44.85 -109.56
C SER A 276 8.97 45.14 -109.89
N PHE A 277 9.75 45.65 -108.95
CA PHE A 277 11.20 45.84 -109.12
C PHE A 277 11.93 44.50 -109.20
N ILE A 278 11.55 43.50 -108.39
CA ILE A 278 12.10 42.14 -108.49
C ILE A 278 11.79 41.55 -109.87
N ASN A 279 10.52 41.59 -110.32
CA ASN A 279 10.15 41.08 -111.63
C ASN A 279 10.86 41.82 -112.78
N SER A 280 11.06 43.13 -112.67
CA SER A 280 11.76 43.92 -113.67
C SER A 280 13.26 43.62 -113.70
N LEU A 281 13.86 43.37 -112.52
CA LEU A 281 15.23 42.91 -112.39
C LEU A 281 15.38 41.55 -113.08
N GLU A 282 14.50 40.58 -112.79
CA GLU A 282 14.52 39.25 -113.41
C GLU A 282 14.38 39.32 -114.94
N GLN A 283 13.51 40.21 -115.45
CA GLN A 283 13.34 40.41 -116.90
C GLN A 283 14.58 41.03 -117.56
N ILE A 284 15.21 42.02 -116.93
CA ILE A 284 16.40 42.67 -117.49
C ILE A 284 17.61 41.76 -117.39
N GLU A 285 17.78 41.03 -116.27
CA GLU A 285 18.84 40.02 -116.15
C GLU A 285 18.67 38.94 -117.24
N GLY A 286 17.44 38.47 -117.52
CA GLY A 286 17.19 37.54 -118.63
C GLY A 286 17.39 38.13 -120.03
N LEU A 287 17.11 39.42 -120.24
CA LEU A 287 17.39 40.13 -121.51
C LEU A 287 18.88 40.39 -121.71
N GLU A 288 19.62 40.75 -120.65
CA GLU A 288 21.07 40.90 -120.68
C GLU A 288 21.73 39.57 -121.07
N GLU A 289 21.33 38.46 -120.44
CA GLU A 289 21.79 37.12 -120.81
C GLU A 289 21.51 36.81 -122.30
N SER A 290 20.35 37.20 -122.81
CA SER A 290 19.96 36.98 -124.21
C SER A 290 20.72 37.88 -125.20
N VAL A 291 20.94 39.16 -124.85
CA VAL A 291 21.67 40.14 -125.68
C VAL A 291 23.15 39.78 -125.75
N ASP A 292 23.74 39.33 -124.64
CA ASP A 292 25.12 38.89 -124.61
C ASP A 292 25.32 37.63 -125.46
N ALA A 293 24.36 36.69 -125.43
CA ALA A 293 24.35 35.55 -126.36
C ALA A 293 24.32 35.99 -127.84
N LEU A 294 23.41 36.91 -128.21
CA LEU A 294 23.30 37.47 -129.57
C LEU A 294 24.54 38.23 -130.03
N ARG A 295 25.18 39.01 -129.13
CA ARG A 295 26.43 39.72 -129.42
C ARG A 295 27.57 38.75 -129.70
N SER A 296 27.66 37.66 -128.93
CA SER A 296 28.62 36.59 -129.15
C SER A 296 28.42 35.90 -130.51
N ASP A 297 27.17 35.64 -130.89
CA ASP A 297 26.81 35.04 -132.18
C ASP A 297 27.17 35.96 -133.37
N LEU A 298 26.79 37.25 -133.31
CA LEU A 298 27.14 38.24 -134.33
C LEU A 298 28.65 38.43 -134.46
N ARG A 299 29.38 38.46 -133.33
CA ARG A 299 30.84 38.51 -133.33
C ARG A 299 31.45 37.34 -134.09
N SER A 300 30.97 36.13 -133.79
CA SER A 300 31.44 34.90 -134.44
C SER A 300 31.16 34.92 -135.94
N ALA A 301 29.99 35.41 -136.36
CA ALA A 301 29.63 35.58 -137.76
C ALA A 301 30.53 36.59 -138.50
N VAL A 302 30.80 37.75 -137.90
CA VAL A 302 31.64 38.79 -138.51
C VAL A 302 33.10 38.33 -138.66
N ILE A 303 33.66 37.66 -137.64
CA ILE A 303 35.01 37.09 -137.71
C ILE A 303 35.09 36.08 -138.87
N SER A 304 34.07 35.22 -139.02
CA SER A 304 34.04 34.23 -140.10
C SER A 304 34.00 34.85 -141.51
N ILE A 305 33.42 36.05 -141.66
CA ILE A 305 33.37 36.77 -142.94
C ILE A 305 34.75 37.36 -143.27
N ILE A 306 35.42 37.96 -142.29
CA ILE A 306 36.76 38.56 -142.46
C ILE A 306 37.77 37.47 -142.86
N ASP A 307 37.75 36.31 -142.17
CA ASP A 307 38.65 35.19 -142.46
C ASP A 307 38.49 34.65 -143.90
N ARG A 308 37.29 34.73 -144.48
CA ARG A 308 37.02 34.28 -145.85
C ARG A 308 37.51 35.24 -146.94
N THR A 309 37.51 36.55 -146.68
CA THR A 309 37.86 37.56 -147.69
C THR A 309 39.36 37.76 -147.90
N GLY A 310 40.21 37.18 -147.04
CA GLY A 310 41.66 37.08 -147.25
C GLY A 310 42.45 38.40 -147.17
N ASP A 311 41.79 39.54 -147.00
CA ASP A 311 42.39 40.85 -146.77
C ASP A 311 41.94 41.41 -145.40
N PRO A 312 42.79 41.35 -144.36
CA PRO A 312 42.44 41.80 -143.01
C PRO A 312 42.39 43.33 -142.87
N ASN A 313 42.88 44.06 -143.87
CA ASN A 313 43.08 45.50 -143.81
C ASN A 313 42.05 46.28 -144.63
N HIS A 314 41.10 45.61 -145.29
CA HIS A 314 39.99 46.26 -145.97
C HIS A 314 38.67 45.73 -145.44
N CYS A 315 37.74 46.64 -145.15
CA CYS A 315 36.39 46.23 -144.76
C CYS A 315 35.72 45.49 -145.94
N PRO A 316 35.26 44.24 -145.77
CA PRO A 316 34.69 43.45 -146.88
C PRO A 316 33.39 44.03 -147.45
N VAL A 317 32.75 44.97 -146.76
CA VAL A 317 31.50 45.61 -147.20
C VAL A 317 31.75 46.90 -147.99
N CYS A 318 32.58 47.81 -147.45
CA CYS A 318 32.77 49.14 -148.03
C CYS A 318 34.19 49.39 -148.56
N MET A 319 35.06 48.39 -148.51
CA MET A 319 36.48 48.43 -148.95
C MET A 319 37.28 49.57 -148.31
N THR A 320 36.82 50.09 -147.17
CA THR A 320 37.56 51.10 -146.42
C THR A 320 38.81 50.46 -145.83
N PHE A 321 39.97 51.08 -146.05
CA PHE A 321 41.23 50.60 -145.49
C PHE A 321 41.26 50.86 -143.98
N HIS A 322 41.64 49.83 -143.23
CA HIS A 322 41.90 49.83 -141.80
C HIS A 322 43.32 49.33 -141.58
N LYS A 323 44.02 49.89 -140.58
CA LYS A 323 45.36 49.37 -140.24
C LYS A 323 45.22 47.97 -139.64
N GLU A 324 46.30 47.17 -139.70
CA GLU A 324 46.32 45.80 -139.16
C GLU A 324 45.71 45.73 -137.76
N ASN A 325 44.80 44.78 -137.56
CA ASN A 325 44.01 44.55 -136.34
C ASN A 325 43.08 45.68 -135.88
N GLU A 326 43.03 46.82 -136.56
CA GLU A 326 42.16 47.93 -136.16
C GLU A 326 40.68 47.58 -136.37
N LEU A 327 40.35 46.81 -137.41
CA LEU A 327 38.99 46.36 -137.70
C LEU A 327 38.47 45.39 -136.63
N LEU A 328 39.27 44.38 -136.25
CA LEU A 328 38.93 43.42 -135.20
C LEU A 328 38.80 44.09 -133.83
N GLN A 329 39.68 45.03 -133.48
CA GLN A 329 39.58 45.81 -132.24
C GLN A 329 38.34 46.70 -132.22
N LYS A 330 37.93 47.27 -133.36
CA LYS A 330 36.67 48.02 -133.46
C LYS A 330 35.46 47.13 -133.25
N ILE A 331 35.46 45.90 -133.79
CA ILE A 331 34.40 44.91 -133.56
C ILE A 331 34.37 44.48 -132.10
N GLU A 332 35.52 44.15 -131.49
CA GLU A 332 35.60 43.80 -130.07
C GLU A 332 35.05 44.91 -129.17
N LYS A 333 35.44 46.16 -129.43
CA LYS A 333 34.93 47.32 -128.69
C LYS A 333 33.42 47.50 -128.84
N LEU A 334 32.85 47.20 -130.00
CA LEU A 334 31.40 47.27 -130.22
C LEU A 334 30.65 46.13 -129.53
N THR A 335 31.26 44.93 -129.43
CA THR A 335 30.66 43.79 -128.72
C THR A 335 30.75 43.90 -127.19
N LEU A 336 31.75 44.63 -126.68
CA LEU A 336 31.96 44.89 -125.25
C LEU A 336 31.19 46.11 -124.72
N ALA A 337 30.27 46.68 -125.51
CA ALA A 337 29.48 47.83 -125.07
C ALA A 337 28.59 47.46 -123.87
N GLU A 338 29.00 47.90 -122.67
CA GLU A 338 28.35 47.62 -121.37
C GLU A 338 26.86 47.98 -121.37
N VAL A 339 26.02 47.01 -121.00
CA VAL A 339 24.66 47.24 -120.48
C VAL A 339 24.72 46.77 -119.03
N SER A 340 24.96 47.67 -118.08
CA SER A 340 25.06 47.33 -116.64
C SER A 340 24.61 48.44 -115.68
N SER A 341 24.45 49.68 -116.15
CA SER A 341 23.99 50.77 -115.29
C SER A 341 22.52 50.62 -114.90
N THR A 342 21.69 50.00 -115.75
CA THR A 342 20.27 49.76 -115.49
C THR A 342 20.02 48.68 -114.44
N THR A 343 20.78 47.59 -114.44
CA THR A 343 20.64 46.51 -113.46
C THR A 343 21.07 46.91 -112.06
N GLU A 344 22.18 47.65 -111.92
CA GLU A 344 22.63 48.12 -110.61
C GLU A 344 21.63 49.12 -109.99
N THR A 345 21.04 50.02 -110.79
CA THR A 345 19.99 50.91 -110.31
C THR A 345 18.76 50.15 -109.81
N LEU A 346 18.36 49.06 -110.47
CA LEU A 346 17.24 48.22 -110.05
C LEU A 346 17.55 47.45 -108.76
N ARG A 347 18.77 46.92 -108.59
CA ARG A 347 19.18 46.26 -107.33
C ARG A 347 19.10 47.23 -106.15
N GLN A 348 19.52 48.47 -106.35
CA GLN A 348 19.41 49.51 -105.34
C GLN A 348 17.94 49.83 -105.03
N SER A 349 17.07 49.92 -106.04
CA SER A 349 15.63 50.10 -105.88
C SER A 349 14.96 48.95 -105.10
N VAL A 350 15.31 47.69 -105.37
CA VAL A 350 14.81 46.52 -104.61
C VAL A 350 15.23 46.60 -103.15
N LYS A 351 16.50 46.95 -102.87
CA LYS A 351 16.99 47.09 -101.49
C LYS A 351 16.25 48.20 -100.73
N SER A 352 16.02 49.36 -101.36
CA SER A 352 15.26 50.45 -100.74
C SER A 352 13.79 50.08 -100.51
N ALA A 353 13.15 49.40 -101.47
CA ALA A 353 11.76 48.96 -101.34
C ALA A 353 11.59 47.95 -100.18
N LYS A 354 12.53 47.01 -100.04
CA LYS A 354 12.54 46.03 -98.94
C LYS A 354 12.74 46.68 -97.57
N MET A 355 13.63 47.66 -97.47
CA MET A 355 13.82 48.43 -96.23
C MET A 355 12.56 49.21 -95.86
N TYR A 356 11.92 49.85 -96.84
CA TYR A 356 10.68 50.58 -96.64
C TYR A 356 9.53 49.66 -96.20
N ALA A 357 9.37 48.50 -96.84
CA ALA A 357 8.38 47.49 -96.43
C ALA A 357 8.64 46.96 -95.01
N GLN A 358 9.91 46.80 -94.60
CA GLN A 358 10.24 46.40 -93.24
C GLN A 358 9.93 47.49 -92.20
N GLN A 359 10.16 48.75 -92.55
CA GLN A 359 9.78 49.90 -91.71
C GLN A 359 8.27 49.93 -91.49
N GLU A 360 7.46 49.80 -92.55
CA GLU A 360 5.99 49.76 -92.45
C GLU A 360 5.50 48.57 -91.59
N ARG A 361 6.15 47.40 -91.67
CA ARG A 361 5.82 46.26 -90.79
C ARG A 361 6.09 46.56 -89.31
N ASN A 362 7.18 47.26 -89.00
CA ASN A 362 7.48 47.66 -87.62
C ASN A 362 6.49 48.72 -87.13
N GLU A 363 6.12 49.68 -87.99
CA GLU A 363 5.13 50.70 -87.68
C GLU A 363 3.75 50.09 -87.42
N ILE A 364 3.31 49.10 -88.20
CA ILE A 364 2.06 48.36 -87.94
C ILE A 364 2.11 47.66 -86.58
N LYS A 365 3.22 47.00 -86.22
CA LYS A 365 3.36 46.36 -84.89
C LYS A 365 3.24 47.38 -83.76
N SER A 366 3.90 48.54 -83.87
CA SER A 366 3.78 49.63 -82.90
C SER A 366 2.34 50.14 -82.81
N LEU A 367 1.68 50.36 -83.95
CA LEU A 367 0.30 50.83 -84.01
C LEU A 367 -0.69 49.80 -83.44
N GLU A 368 -0.46 48.51 -83.64
CA GLU A 368 -1.24 47.43 -83.02
C GLU A 368 -1.05 47.39 -81.49
N ALA A 369 0.17 47.62 -81.00
CA ALA A 369 0.45 47.73 -79.58
C ALA A 369 -0.27 48.96 -78.97
N LEU A 370 -0.17 50.13 -79.62
CA LEU A 370 -0.87 51.35 -79.21
C LEU A 370 -2.39 51.19 -79.26
N LYS A 371 -2.92 50.43 -80.21
CA LYS A 371 -4.34 50.07 -80.27
C LYS A 371 -4.76 49.24 -79.06
N ARG A 372 -4.00 48.20 -78.70
CA ARG A 372 -4.28 47.38 -77.51
C ARG A 372 -4.24 48.22 -76.23
N PHE A 373 -3.30 49.16 -76.13
CA PHE A 373 -3.22 50.10 -75.01
C PHE A 373 -4.46 51.02 -74.95
N ALA A 374 -4.86 51.59 -76.09
CA ALA A 374 -6.04 52.44 -76.20
C ALA A 374 -7.32 51.69 -75.84
N ASP A 375 -7.48 50.45 -76.30
CA ASP A 375 -8.61 49.59 -76.00
C ASP A 375 -8.67 49.25 -74.49
N THR A 376 -7.51 48.92 -73.89
CA THR A 376 -7.40 48.59 -72.45
C THR A 376 -7.78 49.77 -71.56
N ASN A 377 -7.44 50.99 -71.97
CA ASN A 377 -7.73 52.22 -71.22
C ASN A 377 -9.02 52.92 -71.68
N MET A 378 -9.79 52.33 -72.60
CA MET A 378 -11.01 52.91 -73.18
C MET A 378 -10.81 54.33 -73.72
N LEU A 379 -9.67 54.58 -74.36
CA LEU A 379 -9.35 55.90 -74.92
C LEU A 379 -10.27 56.23 -76.10
N SER A 380 -10.55 57.53 -76.30
CA SER A 380 -11.40 57.99 -77.39
C SER A 380 -10.76 57.69 -78.75
N SER A 381 -11.57 57.16 -79.68
CA SER A 381 -11.19 56.95 -81.10
C SER A 381 -10.72 58.21 -81.84
N LYS A 382 -10.91 59.40 -81.26
CA LYS A 382 -10.45 60.69 -81.82
C LYS A 382 -9.05 61.10 -81.38
N LEU A 383 -8.47 60.40 -80.40
CA LEU A 383 -7.09 60.67 -80.00
C LEU A 383 -6.15 60.30 -81.13
N VAL A 384 -5.15 61.16 -81.25
CA VAL A 384 -4.12 61.11 -82.26
C VAL A 384 -3.03 60.14 -81.79
N VAL A 385 -2.40 59.41 -82.71
CA VAL A 385 -1.42 58.36 -82.36
C VAL A 385 -0.29 58.90 -81.49
N GLY A 386 0.21 60.10 -81.78
CA GLY A 386 1.25 60.78 -80.99
C GLY A 386 0.85 60.95 -79.51
N ASP A 387 -0.37 61.40 -79.24
CA ASP A 387 -0.88 61.59 -77.86
C ASP A 387 -0.96 60.26 -77.09
N ILE A 388 -1.30 59.18 -77.78
CA ILE A 388 -1.45 57.84 -77.19
C ILE A 388 -0.06 57.24 -76.90
N GLN A 389 0.91 57.48 -77.78
CA GLN A 389 2.29 57.08 -77.58
C GLN A 389 2.92 57.87 -76.42
N GLU A 390 2.70 59.19 -76.34
CA GLU A 390 3.16 60.02 -75.22
C GLU A 390 2.56 59.54 -73.89
N LEU A 391 1.25 59.24 -73.88
CA LEU A 391 0.59 58.69 -72.70
C LEU A 391 1.20 57.34 -72.27
N LEU A 392 1.46 56.43 -73.21
CA LEU A 392 2.10 55.14 -72.92
C LEU A 392 3.52 55.33 -72.35
N LEU A 393 4.33 56.20 -72.96
CA LEU A 393 5.68 56.52 -72.48
C LEU A 393 5.66 57.16 -71.09
N SER A 394 4.69 58.04 -70.82
CA SER A 394 4.51 58.62 -69.48
C SER A 394 4.22 57.56 -68.41
N LYS A 395 3.47 56.50 -68.76
CA LYS A 395 3.17 55.39 -67.84
C LYS A 395 4.37 54.49 -67.59
N TYR A 396 5.21 54.24 -68.60
CA TYR A 396 6.49 53.55 -68.37
C TYR A 396 7.45 54.38 -67.51
N HIS A 397 7.46 55.70 -67.70
CA HIS A 397 8.21 56.60 -66.83
C HIS A 397 7.70 56.52 -65.38
N ASP A 398 6.38 56.54 -65.15
CA ASP A 398 5.77 56.34 -63.83
C ASP A 398 6.22 55.02 -63.18
N ILE A 399 6.31 53.92 -63.96
CA ILE A 399 6.81 52.63 -63.45
C ILE A 399 8.29 52.72 -63.07
N SER A 400 9.12 53.37 -63.88
CA SER A 400 10.54 53.54 -63.58
C SER A 400 10.73 54.31 -62.27
N VAL A 401 10.05 55.44 -62.11
CA VAL A 401 10.09 56.25 -60.89
C VAL A 401 9.61 55.45 -59.68
N LEU A 402 8.49 54.73 -59.79
CA LEU A 402 7.98 53.90 -58.69
C LEU A 402 8.92 52.74 -58.32
N ASN A 403 9.59 52.12 -59.29
CA ASN A 403 10.59 51.07 -59.04
C ASN A 403 11.84 51.62 -58.34
N GLU A 404 12.34 52.79 -58.76
CA GLU A 404 13.47 53.45 -58.10
C GLU A 404 13.13 53.81 -56.65
N GLU A 405 11.95 54.37 -56.42
CA GLU A 405 11.45 54.66 -55.08
C GLU A 405 11.30 53.38 -54.23
N LEU A 406 10.76 52.30 -54.79
CA LEU A 406 10.64 51.01 -54.10
C LEU A 406 12.02 50.42 -53.75
N SER A 407 12.98 50.44 -54.67
CA SER A 407 14.35 49.99 -54.39
C SER A 407 15.02 50.83 -53.29
N SER A 408 14.75 52.14 -53.25
CA SER A 408 15.22 53.01 -52.16
C SER A 408 14.55 52.69 -50.82
N LEU A 409 13.30 52.21 -50.82
CA LEU A 409 12.59 51.80 -49.61
C LEU A 409 12.98 50.38 -49.16
N GLU A 410 13.27 49.47 -50.09
CA GLU A 410 13.77 48.13 -49.83
C GLU A 410 15.18 48.19 -49.21
N SER A 411 16.08 49.03 -49.72
CA SER A 411 17.39 49.25 -49.10
C SER A 411 17.27 49.86 -47.69
N LYS A 412 16.29 50.76 -47.45
CA LYS A 412 15.96 51.22 -46.10
C LYS A 412 15.44 50.07 -45.23
N PHE A 413 14.55 49.23 -45.74
CA PHE A 413 14.02 48.06 -45.05
C PHE A 413 15.14 47.08 -44.63
N GLU A 414 16.11 46.81 -45.50
CA GLU A 414 17.29 46.01 -45.21
C GLU A 414 18.18 46.66 -44.14
N SER A 415 18.41 47.98 -44.25
CA SER A 415 19.20 48.73 -43.25
C SER A 415 18.56 48.67 -41.86
N LEU A 416 17.23 48.67 -41.78
CA LEU A 416 16.47 48.52 -40.54
C LEU A 416 16.61 47.11 -39.97
N SER A 417 16.68 46.08 -40.83
CA SER A 417 16.97 44.71 -40.38
C SER A 417 18.36 44.60 -39.76
N LEU A 418 19.37 45.29 -40.32
CA LEU A 418 20.73 45.35 -39.77
C LEU A 418 20.80 46.08 -38.41
N LEU A 419 19.88 47.01 -38.15
CA LEU A 419 19.71 47.67 -36.85
C LEU A 419 19.03 46.77 -35.79
N GLY A 420 18.76 45.51 -36.12
CA GLY A 420 18.19 44.52 -35.20
C GLY A 420 16.67 44.50 -35.17
N ILE A 421 16.00 45.09 -36.16
CA ILE A 421 14.53 45.04 -36.30
C ILE A 421 14.11 43.67 -36.83
N ASP A 422 13.31 42.97 -36.04
CA ASP A 422 12.75 41.67 -36.41
C ASP A 422 11.41 41.85 -37.16
N TRP A 423 11.50 41.82 -38.48
CA TRP A 423 10.33 41.92 -39.35
C TRP A 423 9.37 40.72 -39.25
N SER A 424 9.83 39.56 -38.77
CA SER A 424 8.97 38.38 -38.65
C SER A 424 7.87 38.55 -37.59
N LYS A 425 8.17 39.30 -36.52
CA LYS A 425 7.25 39.58 -35.41
C LYS A 425 6.57 40.94 -35.52
N TYR A 426 6.87 41.69 -36.58
CA TYR A 426 6.42 43.06 -36.75
C TYR A 426 4.89 43.16 -36.71
N ASP A 427 4.18 42.34 -37.50
CA ASP A 427 2.72 42.39 -37.57
C ASP A 427 2.06 41.94 -36.27
N GLU A 428 2.63 40.95 -35.58
CA GLU A 428 2.13 40.48 -34.28
C GLU A 428 2.24 41.58 -33.21
N ILE A 429 3.43 42.19 -33.09
CA ILE A 429 3.69 43.26 -32.12
C ILE A 429 2.86 44.49 -32.49
N ARG A 430 2.73 44.83 -33.78
CA ARG A 430 1.88 45.92 -34.25
C ARG A 430 0.42 45.71 -33.87
N HIS A 431 -0.12 44.52 -34.11
CA HIS A 431 -1.51 44.21 -33.78
C HIS A 431 -1.75 44.31 -32.28
N ALA A 432 -0.85 43.72 -31.48
CA ALA A 432 -0.95 43.79 -30.02
C ALA A 432 -0.77 45.22 -29.48
N ALA A 433 0.12 46.02 -30.08
CA ALA A 433 0.29 47.44 -29.73
C ALA A 433 -0.98 48.25 -30.07
N THR A 434 -1.65 47.91 -31.17
CA THR A 434 -2.95 48.51 -31.55
C THR A 434 -4.02 48.24 -30.49
N ILE A 435 -4.06 47.01 -29.96
CA ILE A 435 -5.00 46.63 -28.90
C ILE A 435 -4.72 47.42 -27.61
N VAL A 436 -3.44 47.55 -27.23
CA VAL A 436 -3.05 48.30 -26.02
C VAL A 436 -3.28 49.81 -26.17
N LEU A 437 -3.02 50.36 -27.36
CA LEU A 437 -3.26 51.78 -27.66
C LEU A 437 -4.76 52.13 -27.70
N GLY A 438 -5.59 51.19 -28.15
CA GLY A 438 -7.02 51.37 -28.26
C GLY A 438 -7.40 52.39 -29.34
N LYS A 439 -8.65 52.90 -29.29
CA LYS A 439 -9.20 53.80 -30.33
C LYS A 439 -8.60 55.21 -30.34
N ASN A 440 -7.85 55.58 -29.31
CA ASN A 440 -7.43 56.96 -29.07
C ASN A 440 -5.95 57.23 -29.39
N GLY A 441 -5.17 56.20 -29.76
CA GLY A 441 -3.74 56.34 -30.07
C GLY A 441 -3.42 55.82 -31.47
N HIS A 442 -2.60 56.56 -32.21
CA HIS A 442 -2.15 56.12 -33.53
C HIS A 442 -0.92 55.22 -33.39
N VAL A 443 -1.00 54.00 -33.92
CA VAL A 443 0.04 52.96 -33.78
C VAL A 443 1.38 53.38 -34.38
N SER A 444 1.35 54.17 -35.45
CA SER A 444 2.55 54.72 -36.10
C SER A 444 3.09 56.00 -35.45
N SER A 445 2.41 56.58 -34.44
CA SER A 445 2.83 57.82 -33.78
C SER A 445 3.71 57.52 -32.57
N LEU A 446 4.98 57.92 -32.63
CA LEU A 446 5.92 57.79 -31.51
C LEU A 446 5.44 58.59 -30.28
N GLU A 447 4.77 59.71 -30.49
CA GLU A 447 4.27 60.56 -29.40
C GLU A 447 3.12 59.88 -28.64
N ASP A 448 2.19 59.23 -29.35
CA ASP A 448 1.07 58.51 -28.73
C ASP A 448 1.54 57.26 -27.97
N VAL A 449 2.50 56.52 -28.54
CA VAL A 449 3.15 55.38 -27.86
C VAL A 449 3.83 55.84 -26.57
N ASN A 450 4.59 56.93 -26.61
CA ASN A 450 5.26 57.48 -25.43
C ASN A 450 4.26 57.96 -24.35
N LYS A 451 3.18 58.65 -24.75
CA LYS A 451 2.12 59.07 -23.83
C LYS A 451 1.50 57.89 -23.10
N HIS A 452 1.22 56.79 -23.79
CA HIS A 452 0.68 55.59 -23.17
C HIS A 452 1.69 54.82 -22.32
N ILE A 453 2.96 54.79 -22.70
CA ILE A 453 4.03 54.24 -21.83
C ILE A 453 4.09 55.03 -20.51
N LEU A 454 4.02 56.36 -20.55
CA LEU A 454 3.98 57.19 -19.34
C LEU A 454 2.73 56.91 -18.50
N LEU A 455 1.57 56.75 -19.14
CA LEU A 455 0.32 56.39 -18.46
C LEU A 455 0.41 55.02 -17.78
N LEU A 456 0.95 54.01 -18.45
CA LEU A 456 1.15 52.67 -17.89
C LEU A 456 2.13 52.67 -16.72
N ASN A 457 3.25 53.40 -16.82
CA ASN A 457 4.19 53.55 -15.69
C ASN A 457 3.49 54.16 -14.47
N LYS A 458 2.70 55.23 -14.67
CA LYS A 458 1.91 55.85 -13.60
C LYS A 458 0.90 54.87 -12.98
N ASN A 459 0.21 54.09 -13.80
CA ASN A 459 -0.74 53.07 -13.33
C ASN A 459 -0.04 51.95 -12.56
N ILE A 460 1.17 51.54 -12.97
CA ILE A 460 2.00 50.57 -12.24
C ILE A 460 2.41 51.11 -10.88
N GLU A 461 2.81 52.37 -10.78
CA GLU A 461 3.15 53.00 -9.49
C GLU A 461 1.95 53.09 -8.55
N ILE A 462 0.78 53.49 -9.07
CA ILE A 462 -0.47 53.56 -8.30
C ILE A 462 -0.86 52.17 -7.79
N THR A 463 -0.91 51.18 -8.68
CA THR A 463 -1.25 49.79 -8.31
C THR A 463 -0.23 49.18 -7.35
N PHE A 464 1.06 49.51 -7.46
CA PHE A 464 2.08 49.07 -6.51
C PHE A 464 1.84 49.63 -5.09
N LYS A 465 1.49 50.92 -4.98
CA LYS A 465 1.14 51.55 -3.70
C LYS A 465 -0.12 50.91 -3.10
N GLU A 466 -1.15 50.68 -3.91
CA GLU A 466 -2.37 50.00 -3.48
C GLU A 466 -2.07 48.58 -2.96
N LEU A 467 -1.27 47.80 -3.70
CA LEU A 467 -0.88 46.44 -3.33
C LEU A 467 -0.09 46.42 -2.01
N SER A 468 0.82 47.38 -1.83
CA SER A 468 1.56 47.54 -0.57
C SER A 468 0.63 47.84 0.61
N ASN A 469 -0.35 48.72 0.43
CA ASN A 469 -1.36 49.01 1.45
C ASN A 469 -2.24 47.79 1.75
N LEU A 470 -2.69 47.05 0.73
CA LEU A 470 -3.49 45.84 0.93
C LEU A 470 -2.70 44.77 1.70
N ARG A 471 -1.41 44.59 1.41
CA ARG A 471 -0.53 43.67 2.15
C ARG A 471 -0.32 44.10 3.61
N LEU A 472 -0.21 45.40 3.88
CA LEU A 472 -0.18 45.92 5.25
C LEU A 472 -1.49 45.63 5.98
N ASN A 473 -2.64 45.89 5.35
CA ASN A 473 -3.96 45.60 5.94
C ASN A 473 -4.13 44.11 6.25
N LEU A 474 -3.66 43.20 5.38
CA LEU A 474 -3.68 41.75 5.65
C LEU A 474 -2.85 41.39 6.89
N LYS A 475 -1.68 42.00 7.07
CA LYS A 475 -0.86 41.81 8.27
C LYS A 475 -1.57 42.34 9.51
N GLU A 476 -2.11 43.55 9.46
CA GLU A 476 -2.83 44.14 10.59
C GLU A 476 -4.05 43.31 11.02
N ILE A 477 -4.83 42.77 10.08
CA ILE A 477 -5.96 41.88 10.41
C ILE A 477 -5.46 40.59 11.05
N THR A 478 -4.35 40.04 10.57
CA THR A 478 -3.76 38.82 11.13
C THR A 478 -3.28 39.07 12.57
N GLU A 479 -2.59 40.18 12.82
CA GLU A 479 -2.14 40.57 14.16
C GLU A 479 -3.31 40.86 15.11
N LYS A 480 -4.35 41.57 14.66
CA LYS A 480 -5.57 41.80 15.44
C LYS A 480 -6.28 40.50 15.79
N SER A 481 -6.40 39.58 14.82
CA SER A 481 -7.02 38.27 15.03
C SER A 481 -6.22 37.43 16.03
N LEU A 482 -4.88 37.45 15.92
CA LEU A 482 -3.99 36.76 16.84
C LEU A 482 -4.15 37.28 18.27
N HIS A 483 -4.12 38.61 18.44
CA HIS A 483 -4.26 39.24 19.74
C HIS A 483 -5.63 38.97 20.38
N GLY A 484 -6.71 39.02 19.58
CA GLY A 484 -8.06 38.67 20.03
C GLY A 484 -8.21 37.20 20.47
N SER A 485 -7.46 36.28 19.85
CA SER A 485 -7.49 34.84 20.16
C SER A 485 -6.51 34.38 21.25
N ALA A 486 -5.58 35.25 21.68
CA ALA A 486 -4.54 34.94 22.67
C ALA A 486 -5.05 34.39 24.03
N PRO A 487 -6.25 34.76 24.53
CA PRO A 487 -6.78 34.17 25.77
C PRO A 487 -7.16 32.70 25.68
N ILE A 488 -7.32 32.15 24.46
CA ILE A 488 -7.81 30.79 24.22
C ILE A 488 -6.72 29.91 23.60
N ILE A 489 -5.94 30.47 22.69
CA ILE A 489 -4.91 29.75 21.96
C ILE A 489 -3.56 30.38 22.26
N VAL A 490 -2.58 29.53 22.63
CA VAL A 490 -1.16 29.88 22.54
C VAL A 490 -0.70 29.50 21.13
N PRO A 491 -0.46 30.46 20.23
CA PRO A 491 -0.06 30.15 18.88
C PRO A 491 1.38 29.60 18.89
N ASN A 492 1.55 28.33 18.54
CA ASN A 492 2.87 27.72 18.37
C ASN A 492 3.58 28.15 17.07
N ASP A 493 2.85 28.79 16.15
CA ASP A 493 3.36 29.17 14.84
C ASP A 493 2.94 30.62 14.51
N LEU A 494 3.91 31.44 14.12
CA LEU A 494 3.72 32.86 13.75
C LEU A 494 3.10 33.01 12.35
N SER A 495 2.94 31.92 11.61
CA SER A 495 2.40 31.92 10.24
C SER A 495 0.89 31.67 10.13
N ILE A 496 0.19 31.55 11.27
CA ILE A 496 -1.23 31.19 11.28
C ILE A 496 -2.09 32.35 10.74
N THR A 497 -2.93 32.04 9.75
CA THR A 497 -3.90 32.99 9.19
C THR A 497 -5.17 33.06 10.05
N PRO A 498 -6.00 34.12 9.96
CA PRO A 498 -7.28 34.19 10.67
C PRO A 498 -8.20 32.98 10.42
N ILE A 499 -8.09 32.35 9.24
CA ILE A 499 -8.83 31.14 8.88
C ILE A 499 -8.37 29.94 9.71
N GLY A 500 -7.06 29.78 9.89
CA GLY A 500 -6.47 28.73 10.72
C GLY A 500 -6.73 28.96 12.22
N LEU A 501 -6.73 30.22 12.67
CA LEU A 501 -7.14 30.54 14.04
C LEU A 501 -8.59 30.15 14.29
N LEU A 502 -9.49 30.49 13.36
CA LEU A 502 -10.91 30.14 13.47
C LEU A 502 -11.15 28.64 13.52
N SER A 503 -10.42 27.83 12.73
CA SER A 503 -10.55 26.36 12.79
C SER A 503 -10.14 25.82 14.15
N ASN A 504 -9.03 26.32 14.71
CA ASN A 504 -8.53 25.86 16.01
C ASN A 504 -9.48 26.27 17.15
N VAL A 505 -10.01 27.50 17.13
CA VAL A 505 -10.99 27.94 18.15
C VAL A 505 -12.28 27.12 18.05
N LYS A 506 -12.72 26.73 16.85
CA LYS A 506 -13.88 25.84 16.68
C LYS A 506 -13.64 24.44 17.25
N GLU A 507 -12.46 23.87 17.05
CA GLU A 507 -12.11 22.58 17.65
C GLU A 507 -12.14 22.63 19.18
N ILE A 508 -11.63 23.72 19.78
CA ILE A 508 -11.73 23.96 21.22
C ILE A 508 -13.20 24.08 21.64
N ALA A 509 -14.04 24.78 20.86
CA ALA A 509 -15.47 24.90 21.14
C ALA A 509 -16.18 23.53 21.14
N ASP A 510 -15.88 22.66 20.17
CA ASP A 510 -16.47 21.32 20.07
C ASP A 510 -16.05 20.43 21.25
N ASN A 511 -14.78 20.50 21.65
CA ASN A 511 -14.25 19.78 22.82
C ASN A 511 -14.87 20.29 24.13
N LEU A 512 -15.08 21.61 24.23
CA LEU A 512 -15.72 22.24 25.37
C LEU A 512 -17.21 21.88 25.45
N GLU A 513 -17.92 21.86 24.33
CA GLU A 513 -19.31 21.42 24.27
C GLU A 513 -19.46 19.95 24.68
N SER A 514 -18.54 19.09 24.22
CA SER A 514 -18.48 17.69 24.63
C SER A 514 -18.26 17.54 26.14
N SER A 515 -17.38 18.36 26.72
CA SER A 515 -17.11 18.36 28.16
C SER A 515 -18.30 18.88 28.97
N ILE A 516 -19.03 19.89 28.49
CA ILE A 516 -20.26 20.36 29.14
C ILE A 516 -21.36 19.31 29.09
N ASN A 517 -21.55 18.63 27.95
CA ASN A 517 -22.52 17.54 27.82
C ASN A 517 -22.17 16.37 28.75
N PHE A 518 -20.88 16.05 28.89
CA PHE A 518 -20.41 15.08 29.88
C PHE A 518 -20.77 15.51 31.31
N LEU A 519 -20.53 16.77 31.69
CA LEU A 519 -20.86 17.26 33.04
C LEU A 519 -22.36 17.18 33.33
N GLN A 520 -23.21 17.49 32.34
CA GLN A 520 -24.66 17.33 32.47
C GLN A 520 -25.07 15.86 32.70
N ALA A 521 -24.40 14.92 32.06
CA ALA A 521 -24.61 13.49 32.30
C ALA A 521 -24.06 13.05 33.67
N ALA A 522 -22.90 13.58 34.08
CA ALA A 522 -22.27 13.29 35.36
C ALA A 522 -23.11 13.81 36.55
N GLU A 523 -23.80 14.95 36.41
CA GLU A 523 -24.74 15.49 37.41
C GLU A 523 -25.94 14.56 37.72
N GLN A 524 -26.28 13.68 36.77
CA GLN A 524 -27.30 12.65 37.01
C GLN A 524 -26.78 11.52 37.90
N GLN A 525 -25.46 11.37 38.01
CA GLN A 525 -24.79 10.27 38.72
C GLN A 525 -24.13 10.73 40.03
N ILE A 526 -23.64 11.96 40.09
CA ILE A 526 -22.88 12.56 41.21
C ILE A 526 -23.55 13.87 41.64
N ASP A 527 -23.43 14.23 42.92
CA ASP A 527 -23.76 15.57 43.39
C ASP A 527 -22.59 16.52 43.10
N LEU A 528 -22.80 17.42 42.14
CA LEU A 528 -21.77 18.37 41.67
C LEU A 528 -22.27 19.80 41.86
N ASP A 529 -21.61 20.57 42.73
CA ASP A 529 -21.80 22.01 42.81
C ASP A 529 -20.95 22.73 41.74
N SER A 530 -21.45 23.88 41.33
CA SER A 530 -20.80 24.84 40.45
C SER A 530 -19.40 25.29 40.89
N LYS A 531 -19.05 25.12 42.17
CA LYS A 531 -17.78 25.54 42.79
C LYS A 531 -16.79 24.40 43.00
N ASP A 532 -17.20 23.16 42.79
CA ASP A 532 -16.34 22.03 43.08
C ASP A 532 -15.17 21.97 42.10
N SER A 533 -13.98 21.73 42.66
CA SER A 533 -12.73 21.59 41.92
C SER A 533 -12.68 20.22 41.25
N PHE A 534 -12.56 20.19 39.93
CA PHE A 534 -12.48 18.92 39.20
C PHE A 534 -11.21 18.13 39.56
N GLU A 535 -10.13 18.80 39.91
CA GLU A 535 -8.91 18.17 40.42
C GLU A 535 -9.17 17.40 41.73
N GLU A 536 -9.94 17.97 42.64
CA GLU A 536 -10.30 17.31 43.91
C GLU A 536 -11.25 16.13 43.70
N ILE A 537 -12.20 16.27 42.76
CA ILE A 537 -13.10 15.19 42.36
C ILE A 537 -12.31 14.05 41.72
N ILE A 538 -11.35 14.33 40.83
CA ILE A 538 -10.48 13.32 40.22
C ILE A 538 -9.69 12.58 41.29
N LEU A 539 -9.05 13.29 42.22
CA LEU A 539 -8.29 12.66 43.31
C LEU A 539 -9.18 11.77 44.16
N SER A 540 -10.40 12.22 44.46
CA SER A 540 -11.38 11.45 45.21
C SER A 540 -11.84 10.20 44.44
N LEU A 541 -12.11 10.32 43.14
CA LEU A 541 -12.46 9.19 42.26
C LEU A 541 -11.31 8.18 42.13
N GLU A 542 -10.06 8.63 42.02
CA GLU A 542 -8.87 7.76 41.99
C GLU A 542 -8.73 6.98 43.30
N GLN A 543 -8.96 7.65 44.44
CA GLN A 543 -8.94 7.00 45.74
C GLN A 543 -10.05 5.96 45.86
N ILE A 544 -11.27 6.28 45.47
CA ILE A 544 -12.40 5.35 45.48
C ILE A 544 -12.15 4.15 44.57
N LEU A 545 -11.56 4.37 43.38
CA LEU A 545 -11.24 3.30 42.45
C LEU A 545 -10.16 2.35 43.01
N ASN A 546 -9.17 2.89 43.72
CA ASN A 546 -8.19 2.07 44.45
C ASN A 546 -8.83 1.31 45.61
N ASP A 547 -9.74 1.93 46.36
CA ASP A 547 -10.48 1.28 47.44
C ASP A 547 -11.42 0.19 46.90
N PHE A 548 -12.04 0.39 45.73
CA PHE A 548 -12.78 -0.63 45.00
C PHE A 548 -11.90 -1.83 44.67
N ASP A 549 -10.73 -1.60 44.06
CA ASP A 549 -9.83 -2.68 43.68
C ASP A 549 -9.36 -3.49 44.89
N ARG A 550 -8.99 -2.81 45.99
CA ARG A 550 -8.62 -3.45 47.25
C ARG A 550 -9.76 -4.29 47.82
N ALA A 551 -10.97 -3.73 47.86
CA ALA A 551 -12.16 -4.44 48.33
C ALA A 551 -12.45 -5.66 47.45
N TYR A 552 -12.33 -5.53 46.13
CA TYR A 552 -12.59 -6.59 45.17
C TYR A 552 -11.59 -7.75 45.29
N TYR A 553 -10.29 -7.46 45.37
CA TYR A 553 -9.27 -8.49 45.59
C TYR A 553 -9.45 -9.18 46.94
N ALA A 554 -9.76 -8.43 48.01
CA ALA A 554 -10.03 -9.01 49.33
C ALA A 554 -11.27 -9.92 49.30
N PHE A 555 -12.34 -9.50 48.60
CA PHE A 555 -13.54 -10.30 48.42
C PHE A 555 -13.25 -11.61 47.67
N GLN A 556 -12.51 -11.57 46.55
CA GLN A 556 -12.13 -12.77 45.81
C GLN A 556 -11.28 -13.73 46.65
N ASN A 557 -10.29 -13.21 47.37
CA ASN A 557 -9.45 -14.01 48.26
C ASN A 557 -10.27 -14.69 49.36
N GLU A 558 -11.27 -13.99 49.92
CA GLU A 558 -12.17 -14.57 50.92
C GLU A 558 -13.08 -15.65 50.33
N VAL A 559 -13.59 -15.48 49.11
CA VAL A 559 -14.35 -16.53 48.41
C VAL A 559 -13.48 -17.77 48.22
N VAL A 560 -12.24 -17.61 47.76
CA VAL A 560 -11.29 -18.73 47.59
C VAL A 560 -11.01 -19.40 48.94
N ALA A 561 -10.68 -18.62 49.97
CA ALA A 561 -10.40 -19.14 51.31
C ALA A 561 -11.61 -19.90 51.91
N LYS A 562 -12.84 -19.42 51.71
CA LYS A 562 -14.06 -20.12 52.12
C LYS A 562 -14.21 -21.46 51.41
N THR A 563 -13.97 -21.52 50.10
CA THR A 563 -14.03 -22.78 49.36
C THR A 563 -12.96 -23.77 49.80
N GLU A 564 -11.75 -23.30 50.09
CA GLU A 564 -10.64 -24.12 50.58
C GLU A 564 -10.91 -24.64 51.99
N LEU A 565 -11.47 -23.81 52.87
CA LEU A 565 -11.89 -24.19 54.22
C LEU A 565 -12.90 -25.34 54.18
N VAL A 566 -13.93 -25.26 53.32
CA VAL A 566 -14.92 -26.34 53.16
C VAL A 566 -14.25 -27.65 52.73
N LYS A 567 -13.37 -27.60 51.71
CA LYS A 567 -12.61 -28.78 51.26
C LYS A 567 -11.74 -29.38 52.37
N LYS A 568 -11.01 -28.55 53.11
CA LYS A 568 -10.15 -29.00 54.22
C LYS A 568 -10.96 -29.56 55.39
N MET A 569 -12.17 -29.06 55.65
CA MET A 569 -13.08 -29.65 56.64
C MET A 569 -13.53 -31.06 56.23
N GLU A 570 -13.83 -31.28 54.94
CA GLU A 570 -14.16 -32.61 54.42
C GLU A 570 -12.96 -33.58 54.44
N GLU A 571 -11.75 -33.11 54.15
CA GLU A 571 -10.53 -33.92 54.25
C GLU A 571 -10.25 -34.34 55.70
N LEU A 572 -10.38 -33.40 56.65
CA LEU A 572 -10.18 -33.69 58.08
C LEU A 572 -11.23 -34.70 58.60
N SER A 573 -12.49 -34.56 58.21
CA SER A 573 -13.54 -35.50 58.65
C SER A 573 -13.27 -36.92 58.15
N LYS A 574 -12.84 -37.07 56.88
CA LYS A 574 -12.44 -38.38 56.33
C LYS A 574 -11.22 -38.97 57.04
N SER A 575 -10.18 -38.17 57.28
CA SER A 575 -8.94 -38.63 57.93
C SER A 575 -9.19 -39.05 59.40
N THR A 576 -10.02 -38.31 60.13
CA THR A 576 -10.42 -38.65 61.50
C THR A 576 -11.27 -39.93 61.57
N GLU A 577 -12.19 -40.14 60.61
CA GLU A 577 -12.95 -41.39 60.51
C GLU A 577 -12.05 -42.60 60.23
N GLN A 578 -11.07 -42.44 59.32
CA GLN A 578 -10.08 -43.49 59.04
C GLN A 578 -9.23 -43.79 60.27
N LEU A 579 -8.73 -42.76 60.96
CA LEU A 579 -7.95 -42.91 62.19
C LEU A 579 -8.73 -43.70 63.24
N TYR A 580 -10.01 -43.41 63.43
CA TYR A 580 -10.89 -44.15 64.35
C TYR A 580 -11.05 -45.63 63.94
N LYS A 581 -11.24 -45.91 62.65
CA LYS A 581 -11.33 -47.31 62.15
C LYS A 581 -10.03 -48.07 62.37
N TYR A 582 -8.88 -47.46 62.08
CA TYR A 582 -7.56 -48.09 62.26
C TYR A 582 -7.20 -48.28 63.74
N SER A 583 -7.54 -47.34 64.62
CA SER A 583 -7.30 -47.47 66.06
C SER A 583 -8.14 -48.60 66.67
N LEU A 584 -9.43 -48.67 66.32
CA LEU A 584 -10.30 -49.75 66.75
C LEU A 584 -9.81 -51.12 66.25
N ASN A 585 -9.38 -51.18 64.98
CA ASN A 585 -8.83 -52.41 64.39
C ASN A 585 -7.53 -52.84 65.09
N ARG A 586 -6.62 -51.90 65.37
CA ARG A 586 -5.40 -52.17 66.15
C ARG A 586 -5.74 -52.76 67.50
N ASP A 587 -6.66 -52.16 68.26
CA ASP A 587 -7.01 -52.63 69.62
C ASP A 587 -7.62 -54.04 69.60
N ASN A 588 -8.42 -54.34 68.58
CA ASN A 588 -8.98 -55.68 68.39
C ASN A 588 -7.90 -56.71 67.99
N LEU A 589 -7.01 -56.34 67.08
CA LEU A 589 -5.88 -57.19 66.67
C LEU A 589 -4.88 -57.41 67.81
N GLU A 590 -4.67 -56.41 68.67
CA GLU A 590 -3.85 -56.53 69.88
C GLU A 590 -4.42 -57.57 70.84
N LYS A 591 -5.73 -57.47 71.15
CA LYS A 591 -6.42 -58.45 72.00
C LYS A 591 -6.34 -59.85 71.41
N ALA A 592 -6.57 -59.98 70.10
CA ALA A 592 -6.51 -61.26 69.42
C ALA A 592 -5.08 -61.85 69.43
N LYS A 593 -4.07 -61.02 69.19
CA LYS A 593 -2.65 -61.41 69.27
C LYS A 593 -2.27 -61.87 70.66
N VAL A 594 -2.58 -61.10 71.70
CA VAL A 594 -2.29 -61.45 73.11
C VAL A 594 -2.95 -62.78 73.48
N LEU A 595 -4.20 -62.98 73.08
CA LEU A 595 -4.93 -64.22 73.35
C LEU A 595 -4.34 -65.42 72.60
N LEU A 596 -3.98 -65.27 71.33
CA LEU A 596 -3.37 -66.35 70.54
C LEU A 596 -1.93 -66.66 70.97
N ASP A 597 -1.12 -65.64 71.29
CA ASP A 597 0.21 -65.83 71.86
C ASP A 597 0.13 -66.59 73.19
N HIS A 598 -0.85 -66.27 74.04
CA HIS A 598 -1.11 -66.99 75.29
C HIS A 598 -1.53 -68.45 75.03
N ILE A 599 -2.44 -68.71 74.08
CA ILE A 599 -2.82 -70.07 73.70
C ILE A 599 -1.60 -70.85 73.20
N ILE A 600 -0.78 -70.25 72.33
CA ILE A 600 0.41 -70.89 71.76
C ILE A 600 1.45 -71.23 72.83
N GLN A 601 1.67 -70.34 73.81
CA GLN A 601 2.65 -70.55 74.87
C GLN A 601 2.19 -71.58 75.92
N ASP A 602 0.94 -71.50 76.37
CA ASP A 602 0.48 -72.29 77.50
C ASP A 602 -0.03 -73.69 77.13
N TYR A 603 -0.48 -73.84 75.89
CA TYR A 603 -1.09 -75.05 75.34
C TYR A 603 -0.30 -75.58 74.14
N SER A 604 1.01 -75.78 74.28
CA SER A 604 1.80 -76.35 73.18
C SER A 604 1.42 -77.81 72.90
N LEU A 605 1.43 -78.19 71.61
CA LEU A 605 1.25 -79.58 71.17
C LEU A 605 2.23 -80.52 71.89
N GLU A 606 3.46 -80.06 72.15
CA GLU A 606 4.49 -80.78 72.92
C GLU A 606 4.05 -81.04 74.37
N LYS A 607 3.44 -80.06 75.03
CA LYS A 607 2.96 -80.21 76.41
C LYS A 607 1.72 -81.11 76.48
N ALA A 608 0.86 -81.07 75.46
CA ALA A 608 -0.32 -81.93 75.36
C ALA A 608 0.04 -83.40 75.06
N THR A 609 1.00 -83.63 74.15
CA THR A 609 1.57 -84.96 73.85
C THR A 609 2.29 -85.53 75.07
N GLN A 610 3.08 -84.72 75.78
CA GLN A 610 3.78 -85.14 77.00
C GLN A 610 2.81 -85.54 78.13
N LYS A 611 1.78 -84.72 78.41
CA LYS A 611 0.75 -85.07 79.41
C LYS A 611 0.00 -86.35 79.05
N SER A 612 -0.31 -86.55 77.78
CA SER A 612 -1.00 -87.76 77.30
C SER A 612 -0.11 -89.00 77.47
N LEU A 613 1.19 -88.90 77.17
CA LEU A 613 2.18 -89.95 77.43
C LEU A 613 2.33 -90.27 78.91
N GLU A 614 2.41 -89.27 79.78
CA GLU A 614 2.50 -89.47 81.23
C GLU A 614 1.25 -90.19 81.77
N SER A 615 0.06 -89.90 81.25
CA SER A 615 -1.20 -90.54 81.63
C SER A 615 -1.23 -92.04 81.30
N ILE A 616 -0.71 -92.43 80.14
CA ILE A 616 -0.70 -93.85 79.71
C ILE A 616 0.58 -94.60 80.11
N ARG A 617 1.59 -93.91 80.67
CA ARG A 617 2.92 -94.45 80.98
C ARG A 617 2.92 -95.78 81.71
N THR A 618 2.12 -95.91 82.77
CA THR A 618 2.03 -97.15 83.57
C THR A 618 1.48 -98.31 82.76
N HIS A 619 0.51 -98.06 81.88
CA HIS A 619 -0.08 -99.05 80.98
C HIS A 619 0.91 -99.44 79.88
N VAL A 620 1.57 -98.47 79.24
CA VAL A 620 2.60 -98.72 78.23
C VAL A 620 3.74 -99.54 78.82
N SER A 621 4.20 -99.22 80.03
CA SER A 621 5.27 -99.97 80.73
C SER A 621 4.88 -101.42 81.05
N SER A 622 3.64 -101.61 81.51
CA SER A 622 3.09 -102.94 81.80
C SER A 622 2.96 -103.81 80.54
N ILE A 623 2.50 -103.22 79.43
CA ILE A 623 2.34 -103.94 78.15
C ILE A 623 3.71 -104.21 77.54
N PHE A 624 4.60 -103.22 77.51
CA PHE A 624 5.94 -103.34 76.94
C PHE A 624 6.77 -104.42 77.65
N SER A 625 6.73 -104.46 78.98
CA SER A 625 7.43 -105.50 79.77
C SER A 625 6.87 -106.91 79.56
N ARG A 626 5.59 -107.05 79.17
CA ARG A 626 4.97 -108.34 78.82
C ARG A 626 5.23 -108.77 77.39
N VAL A 627 5.26 -107.81 76.47
CA VAL A 627 5.52 -108.06 75.03
C VAL A 627 7.01 -108.35 74.80
N HIS A 628 7.91 -107.88 75.66
CA HIS A 628 9.36 -108.04 75.52
C HIS A 628 10.00 -108.81 76.68
N ALA A 629 10.25 -110.12 76.50
CA ALA A 629 11.02 -110.97 77.42
C ALA A 629 12.15 -111.71 76.67
N PRO A 630 13.41 -111.72 77.16
CA PRO A 630 13.90 -111.13 78.42
C PRO A 630 13.95 -109.59 78.42
N ILE A 631 13.73 -108.98 79.59
CA ILE A 631 13.60 -107.52 79.77
C ILE A 631 15.00 -106.87 79.76
N GLU A 632 15.39 -106.27 78.64
CA GLU A 632 16.63 -105.49 78.50
C GLU A 632 16.46 -104.01 78.87
N TYR A 633 15.27 -103.45 78.60
CA TYR A 633 14.98 -102.02 78.76
C TYR A 633 13.71 -101.77 79.57
N THR A 634 13.72 -100.72 80.37
CA THR A 634 12.58 -100.17 81.11
C THR A 634 12.29 -98.75 80.62
N LEU A 635 11.04 -98.29 80.70
CA LEU A 635 10.70 -96.95 80.23
C LEU A 635 11.26 -95.86 81.15
N GLY A 636 11.92 -94.88 80.54
CA GLY A 636 12.54 -93.74 81.22
C GLY A 636 11.55 -92.67 81.64
N ASP A 637 12.06 -91.55 82.10
CA ASP A 637 11.26 -90.36 82.36
C ASP A 637 11.10 -89.57 81.07
N PHE A 638 9.86 -89.47 80.57
CA PHE A 638 9.48 -88.88 79.28
C PHE A 638 9.71 -87.36 79.18
N GLN A 639 10.50 -86.79 80.09
CA GLN A 639 10.78 -85.35 80.20
C GLN A 639 11.98 -84.91 79.35
N SER A 640 12.68 -85.84 78.70
CA SER A 640 13.80 -85.58 77.77
C SER A 640 13.81 -86.60 76.63
N GLU A 641 14.67 -86.41 75.61
CA GLU A 641 14.75 -87.27 74.39
C GLU A 641 15.10 -88.75 74.66
N THR A 642 15.16 -89.15 75.92
CA THR A 642 15.48 -90.49 76.39
C THR A 642 14.21 -91.22 76.83
N LEU A 643 13.71 -92.09 75.97
CA LEU A 643 12.42 -92.78 76.17
C LEU A 643 12.60 -94.19 76.74
N LEU A 644 13.81 -94.76 76.65
CA LEU A 644 14.15 -96.11 77.13
C LEU A 644 15.41 -96.07 78.02
N VAL A 645 15.45 -96.90 79.07
CA VAL A 645 16.57 -97.02 80.02
C VAL A 645 16.99 -98.49 80.09
N SER A 646 18.27 -98.76 79.82
CA SER A 646 18.86 -100.11 79.92
C SER A 646 18.96 -100.58 81.38
N ARG A 647 18.99 -101.90 81.63
CA ARG A 647 19.36 -102.49 82.95
C ARG A 647 20.68 -101.94 83.53
N SER A 648 21.60 -101.46 82.69
CA SER A 648 22.86 -100.82 83.08
C SER A 648 22.71 -99.37 83.54
N GLY A 649 21.50 -98.80 83.52
CA GLY A 649 21.22 -97.42 83.92
C GLY A 649 21.53 -96.38 82.83
N THR A 650 21.82 -96.81 81.59
CA THR A 650 22.09 -95.90 80.47
C THR A 650 20.79 -95.53 79.74
N ASN A 651 20.58 -94.24 79.56
CA ASN A 651 19.42 -93.67 78.87
C ASN A 651 19.62 -93.72 77.34
N HIS A 652 18.61 -94.16 76.60
CA HIS A 652 18.61 -94.26 75.14
C HIS A 652 17.36 -93.60 74.54
N GLY A 653 17.56 -92.94 73.40
CA GLY A 653 16.46 -92.48 72.55
C GLY A 653 15.83 -93.65 71.77
N ILE A 654 14.58 -93.48 71.30
CA ILE A 654 13.90 -94.49 70.47
C ILE A 654 14.69 -94.82 69.21
N ASN A 655 15.34 -93.84 68.59
CA ASN A 655 16.19 -94.02 67.41
C ASN A 655 17.46 -94.86 67.67
N GLN A 656 17.84 -95.06 68.93
CA GLN A 656 19.05 -95.79 69.33
C GLN A 656 18.78 -97.26 69.68
N VAL A 657 17.54 -97.72 69.57
CA VAL A 657 17.15 -99.12 69.82
C VAL A 657 16.75 -99.85 68.54
N SER A 658 16.84 -101.18 68.57
CA SER A 658 16.57 -102.02 67.40
C SER A 658 15.14 -101.81 66.86
N THR A 659 14.95 -102.01 65.56
CA THR A 659 13.63 -101.86 64.90
C THR A 659 12.56 -102.74 65.54
N GLY A 660 12.90 -103.96 65.96
CA GLY A 660 11.98 -104.84 66.70
C GLY A 660 11.55 -104.28 68.06
N GLN A 661 12.45 -103.60 68.77
CA GLN A 661 12.16 -102.96 70.06
C GLN A 661 11.35 -101.66 69.91
N ARG A 662 11.59 -100.89 68.84
CA ARG A 662 10.75 -99.73 68.49
C ARG A 662 9.33 -100.14 68.11
N ALA A 663 9.19 -101.20 67.31
CA ALA A 663 7.89 -101.76 66.97
C ALA A 663 7.13 -102.24 68.21
N ALA A 664 7.82 -102.92 69.13
CA ALA A 664 7.23 -103.34 70.41
C ALA A 664 6.81 -102.13 71.27
N PHE A 665 7.57 -101.05 71.25
CA PHE A 665 7.25 -99.82 71.98
C PHE A 665 6.05 -99.07 71.37
N ALA A 666 6.03 -98.88 70.05
CA ALA A 666 4.92 -98.30 69.31
C ALA A 666 3.62 -99.10 69.50
N LEU A 667 3.71 -100.43 69.40
CA LEU A 667 2.59 -101.34 69.67
C LEU A 667 2.12 -101.22 71.12
N SER A 668 3.03 -101.04 72.08
CA SER A 668 2.67 -100.87 73.49
C SER A 668 1.95 -99.55 73.76
N ILE A 669 2.34 -98.46 73.09
CA ILE A 669 1.60 -97.19 73.10
C ILE A 669 0.21 -97.40 72.49
N PHE A 670 0.14 -98.02 71.32
CA PHE A 670 -1.11 -98.29 70.61
C PHE A 670 -2.09 -99.13 71.44
N LEU A 671 -1.61 -100.19 72.10
CA LEU A 671 -2.43 -101.04 72.96
C LEU A 671 -2.81 -100.33 74.27
N ALA A 672 -1.91 -99.53 74.86
CA ALA A 672 -2.22 -98.76 76.06
C ALA A 672 -3.31 -97.71 75.81
N LEU A 673 -3.26 -97.06 74.65
CA LEU A 673 -4.30 -96.11 74.22
C LEU A 673 -5.66 -96.81 74.08
N ASN A 674 -5.71 -97.98 73.44
CA ASN A 674 -6.95 -98.77 73.33
C ASN A 674 -7.50 -99.22 74.69
N LEU A 675 -6.63 -99.69 75.60
CA LEU A 675 -7.05 -100.07 76.96
C LEU A 675 -7.57 -98.87 77.77
N SER A 676 -6.93 -97.71 77.62
CA SER A 676 -7.41 -96.49 78.28
C SER A 676 -8.77 -96.03 77.74
N ALA A 677 -9.05 -96.23 76.45
CA ALA A 677 -10.34 -95.94 75.84
C ALA A 677 -11.47 -96.87 76.32
N GLU A 678 -11.22 -98.17 76.50
CA GLU A 678 -12.20 -99.10 77.09
C GLU A 678 -12.51 -98.79 78.57
N SER A 679 -11.50 -98.39 79.35
CA SER A 679 -11.69 -98.00 80.75
C SER A 679 -12.44 -96.67 80.94
N ALA A 680 -12.34 -95.75 79.98
CA ALA A 680 -13.12 -94.53 79.94
C ALA A 680 -14.61 -94.78 79.60
N LEU A 681 -14.91 -95.81 78.79
CA LEU A 681 -16.29 -96.20 78.45
C LEU A 681 -17.03 -96.85 79.64
N GLN A 682 -16.34 -97.61 80.48
CA GLN A 682 -16.93 -98.23 81.68
C GLN A 682 -17.14 -97.24 82.85
N SER A 683 -16.34 -96.19 82.94
CA SER A 683 -16.48 -95.15 83.98
C SER A 683 -17.55 -94.12 83.65
N PHE A 684 -17.87 -93.88 82.37
CA PHE A 684 -19.01 -93.05 81.96
C PHE A 684 -20.39 -93.73 82.16
N LEU A 685 -20.44 -95.06 82.08
CA LEU A 685 -21.67 -95.86 82.32
C LEU A 685 -22.03 -96.00 83.80
N LEU A 686 -21.08 -95.75 84.72
CA LEU A 686 -21.30 -95.73 86.17
C LEU A 686 -21.63 -94.34 86.72
N MET A 687 -21.47 -93.28 85.92
CA MET A 687 -21.83 -91.90 86.26
C MET A 687 -23.21 -91.47 85.72
N THR A 688 -23.94 -92.39 85.10
CA THR A 688 -25.32 -92.21 84.60
C THR A 688 -26.33 -93.14 85.29
N LEU A 689 -26.09 -93.41 86.59
CA LEU A 689 -27.09 -93.78 87.60
C LEU A 689 -27.09 -92.78 88.74
#